data_AF-A0A7C1DRX8-F1
#
_entry.id   AF-A0A7C1DRX8-F1
#
_cell.length_a   1.000
_cell.length_b   1.000
_cell.length_c   1.000
_cell.angle_alpha   90.00
_cell.angle_beta   90.00
_cell.angle_gamma   90.00
#
_symmetry.space_group_name_H-M   'P 1'
#
loop_
_entity.id
_entity.type
_entity.pdbx_description
1 polymer ?
#
loop_
_entity_poly.entity_id
_entity_poly.type
_entity_poly.pdbx_seq_one_letter_code
_entity_poly.pdbx_strand_id
1 'polypeptide(L)'
;MKYTLGLDLGIASVGWCVINWDPKRIEDLGVRLFDKAETPKDGSSLALPRREARSARRRLRRKRLRIQEIRNLLVDSEVISMNEIDSLFSKAHEKSPWQLRYEALDRALEGNELSRILIHLAKRRGFKSNRRTENENKNSDEGKLLAGVKLTGDLLESGEYRTIGEMVWKDPEFGEHIRNRRSSYRHAFLRKNIEDEIATIFSRQRELGSSICGKNFEKKYKDIWGRQRPFSDHATIEKMVGKCTFEPDEKRGPKASATFERFQMLEKINRMRIGRNWDKRELTTEERNECIKTALELNKVSYTQLRKRLNLDSEDTFNLVNYSRAKGVDDSEKVVFLELKYFHTLKKAVQKRLGREKWTEIEVDEELMNNIGYGVTFMKTDEELSEFLKGEDVSKEWIDVALDMPSKFSGVGHLSLKAMQKIIPHLKAGENYTEACRLAGYESKVADKKSMKLPAIPADEIRNPVVIRALSQARKVVNAVISRYGSPCAIHVEMAREMTLSYTDRLKLIGKQRKDREQREISVEKIREIYGYDSPKGGDVLKFRLYNEQSGRCAYSLKPIDPMRVLEDGYCEIDHVIPFSRSYDNSYFNKVLVLTAENRDKSNRIPAEWFGADEQRWHEFSEKIKSMHLPFPKLNRLLSKKLSPDHVRELKERNLNDTRYIARFMKEYIKENIEFHPEAPGKQHVFTMNGSVTAFLRARWGLTKDREEGPFHHILDAAVVAAADRACMMRVESYYKYRELRDHESQKTVTDMTTGEVIAIEEMETRFPEPWEGFRIELLGRLSADPKAEMLNQNLETYSLDYINTLKPVFPSVMPRRRHSGQAHKDTIRSAKLLKTKDKVTYVKRQLSSLTKSDVKTLEEMKKTPLYASDHLLYDAVLKELRKWTDSNIKPDWESFRKPKANGDPGPKVFGIKIASKEGISGIPIRKGIAGHAEMVRVDVFRKDKA
;
A
#
# COMPACT_ATOMS: atom_id res chain seq x y z
N MET A 1 -36.15 8.38 -19.03
CA MET A 1 -35.21 7.91 -20.06
C MET A 1 -34.64 6.60 -19.60
N LYS A 2 -34.68 5.55 -20.43
CA LYS A 2 -34.11 4.25 -20.07
C LYS A 2 -32.63 4.21 -20.43
N TYR A 3 -31.76 4.21 -19.43
CA TYR A 3 -30.33 4.30 -19.70
C TYR A 3 -29.46 3.45 -18.77
N THR A 4 -28.31 3.05 -19.31
CA THR A 4 -27.21 2.45 -18.55
C THR A 4 -26.09 3.47 -18.37
N LEU A 5 -25.58 3.58 -17.14
CA LEU A 5 -24.40 4.39 -16.83
C LEU A 5 -23.17 3.48 -16.70
N GLY A 6 -22.22 3.61 -17.61
CA GLY A 6 -20.89 2.99 -17.49
C GLY A 6 -19.92 3.92 -16.77
N LEU A 7 -19.09 3.36 -15.89
CA LEU A 7 -18.06 4.07 -15.15
C LEU A 7 -16.72 3.34 -15.24
N ASP A 8 -15.66 4.03 -15.65
CA ASP A 8 -14.26 3.58 -15.54
C ASP A 8 -13.56 4.34 -14.41
N LEU A 9 -13.34 3.68 -13.28
CA LEU A 9 -12.75 4.30 -12.09
C LEU A 9 -11.23 4.05 -12.05
N GLY A 10 -10.48 5.13 -12.22
CA GLY A 10 -9.04 5.18 -12.01
C GLY A 10 -8.63 5.74 -10.65
N ILE A 11 -7.34 5.70 -10.36
CA ILE A 11 -6.74 6.35 -9.16
C ILE A 11 -6.75 7.88 -9.22
N ALA A 12 -6.98 8.47 -10.40
CA ALA A 12 -6.93 9.90 -10.68
C ALA A 12 -7.99 10.38 -11.71
N SER A 13 -8.89 9.48 -12.12
CA SER A 13 -9.87 9.72 -13.17
C SER A 13 -11.15 8.93 -12.91
N VAL A 14 -12.29 9.44 -13.37
CA VAL A 14 -13.54 8.68 -13.55
C VAL A 14 -14.03 8.97 -14.96
N GLY A 15 -13.88 8.01 -15.87
CA GLY A 15 -14.58 8.02 -17.15
C GLY A 15 -16.04 7.65 -16.94
N TRP A 16 -16.95 8.26 -17.68
CA TRP A 16 -18.37 7.93 -17.62
C TRP A 16 -19.03 8.02 -19.00
N CYS A 17 -20.01 7.17 -19.23
CA CYS A 17 -20.79 7.13 -20.46
C CYS A 17 -22.25 6.77 -20.14
N VAL A 18 -23.20 7.46 -20.75
CA VAL A 18 -24.64 7.23 -20.68
C VAL A 18 -25.10 6.65 -22.01
N ILE A 19 -25.59 5.41 -22.00
CA ILE A 19 -26.23 4.79 -23.16
C ILE A 19 -27.73 4.85 -22.96
N ASN A 20 -28.42 5.52 -23.89
CA ASN A 20 -29.87 5.60 -23.93
C ASN A 20 -30.42 4.48 -24.80
N TRP A 21 -31.22 3.60 -24.21
CA TRP A 21 -31.74 2.40 -24.86
C TRP A 21 -33.02 2.65 -25.67
N ASP A 22 -33.66 3.82 -25.53
CA ASP A 22 -34.88 4.14 -26.27
C ASP A 22 -34.55 4.32 -27.77
N PRO A 23 -33.68 5.27 -28.19
CA PRO A 23 -33.14 5.31 -29.55
C PRO A 23 -31.90 4.43 -29.75
N LYS A 24 -31.44 3.68 -28.72
CA LYS A 24 -30.17 2.90 -28.72
C LYS A 24 -28.96 3.69 -29.24
N ARG A 25 -28.50 4.67 -28.44
CA ARG A 25 -27.34 5.52 -28.79
C ARG A 25 -26.52 5.94 -27.56
N ILE A 26 -25.34 6.49 -27.80
CA ILE A 26 -24.56 7.23 -26.82
C ILE A 26 -25.25 8.57 -26.53
N GLU A 27 -25.84 8.75 -25.35
CA GLU A 27 -26.48 10.01 -24.99
C GLU A 27 -25.43 11.05 -24.60
N ASP A 28 -24.58 10.73 -23.62
CA ASP A 28 -23.55 11.65 -23.14
C ASP A 28 -22.33 10.89 -22.58
N LEU A 29 -21.17 11.53 -22.61
CA LEU A 29 -19.91 10.93 -22.15
C LEU A 29 -18.94 11.98 -21.63
N GLY A 30 -18.02 11.57 -20.75
CA GLY A 30 -17.03 12.50 -20.23
C GLY A 30 -16.05 11.88 -19.26
N VAL A 31 -15.13 12.72 -18.78
CA VAL A 31 -14.12 12.30 -17.79
C VAL A 31 -13.99 13.34 -16.69
N ARG A 32 -13.90 12.85 -15.45
CA ARG A 32 -13.61 13.63 -14.25
C ARG A 32 -12.19 13.33 -13.77
N LEU A 33 -11.30 14.32 -13.84
CA LEU A 33 -9.91 14.23 -13.41
C LEU A 33 -9.71 14.80 -11.99
N PHE A 34 -8.85 14.17 -11.20
CA PHE A 34 -8.51 14.59 -9.85
C PHE A 34 -7.15 14.06 -9.42
N ASP A 35 -6.55 14.70 -8.43
CA ASP A 35 -5.24 14.27 -7.96
C ASP A 35 -5.32 13.00 -7.13
N LYS A 36 -4.30 12.15 -7.26
CA LYS A 36 -4.10 11.02 -6.35
C LYS A 36 -3.98 11.53 -4.91
N ALA A 37 -4.56 10.81 -3.95
CA ALA A 37 -4.56 11.21 -2.55
C ALA A 37 -3.28 10.81 -1.79
N GLU A 38 -2.13 10.91 -2.45
CA GLU A 38 -0.82 10.47 -1.96
C GLU A 38 0.29 11.29 -2.61
N THR A 39 1.49 11.23 -2.02
CA THR A 39 2.69 11.85 -2.58
C THR A 39 3.20 11.00 -3.75
N PRO A 40 3.40 11.57 -4.96
CA PRO A 40 3.85 10.80 -6.13
C PRO A 40 5.21 10.11 -5.97
N LYS A 41 6.09 10.66 -5.12
CA LYS A 41 7.47 10.19 -4.95
C LYS A 41 7.57 8.86 -4.19
N ASP A 42 6.75 8.70 -3.15
CA ASP A 42 6.89 7.61 -2.17
C ASP A 42 5.56 6.98 -1.72
N GLY A 43 4.43 7.44 -2.27
CA GLY A 43 3.10 6.96 -1.90
C GLY A 43 2.67 7.31 -0.48
N SER A 44 3.40 8.19 0.20
CA SER A 44 3.05 8.62 1.54
C SER A 44 1.73 9.41 1.55
N SER A 45 1.02 9.38 2.68
CA SER A 45 -0.19 10.17 2.84
C SER A 45 0.10 11.67 2.69
N LEU A 46 -0.75 12.40 1.98
CA LEU A 46 -0.68 13.88 1.92
C LEU A 46 -0.78 14.55 3.32
N ALA A 47 -1.26 13.82 4.33
CA ALA A 47 -1.32 14.28 5.71
C ALA A 47 -0.02 14.05 6.50
N LEU A 48 0.95 13.28 5.97
CA LEU A 48 2.20 12.96 6.66
C LEU A 48 3.04 14.23 6.95
N PRO A 49 3.31 15.13 5.98
CA PRO A 49 4.07 16.36 6.26
C PRO A 49 3.43 17.21 7.37
N ARG A 50 2.10 17.33 7.36
CA ARG A 50 1.34 18.05 8.40
C ARG A 50 1.53 17.40 9.78
N ARG A 51 1.51 16.06 9.85
CA ARG A 51 1.68 15.28 11.08
C ARG A 51 3.09 15.42 11.66
N GLU A 52 4.10 15.31 10.81
CA GLU A 52 5.51 15.49 11.20
C GLU A 52 5.80 16.90 11.68
N ALA A 53 5.32 17.92 10.95
CA ALA A 53 5.46 19.31 11.36
C ALA A 53 4.75 19.58 12.71
N ARG A 54 3.56 19.01 12.93
CA ARG A 54 2.84 19.10 14.22
C ARG A 54 3.64 18.44 15.35
N SER A 55 4.20 17.26 15.10
CA SER A 55 5.05 16.54 16.07
C SER A 55 6.29 17.36 16.42
N ALA A 56 7.00 17.89 15.42
CA ALA A 56 8.15 18.76 15.60
C ALA A 56 7.82 20.02 16.41
N ARG A 57 6.70 20.70 16.11
CA ARG A 57 6.23 21.86 16.88
C ARG A 57 5.98 21.52 18.35
N ARG A 58 5.27 20.42 18.63
CA ARG A 58 5.02 19.94 20.00
C ARG A 58 6.32 19.63 20.74
N ARG A 59 7.25 18.93 20.09
CA ARG A 59 8.58 18.59 20.66
C ARG A 59 9.38 19.85 20.99
N LEU A 60 9.46 20.81 20.07
CA LEU A 60 10.19 22.06 20.28
C LEU A 60 9.56 22.93 21.37
N ARG A 61 8.22 23.03 21.40
CA ARG A 61 7.48 23.77 22.43
C ARG A 61 7.74 23.19 23.82
N ARG A 62 7.59 21.86 23.98
CA ARG A 62 7.83 21.17 25.25
C ARG A 62 9.28 21.27 25.71
N LYS A 63 10.23 21.19 24.78
CA LYS A 63 11.65 21.42 25.09
C LYS A 63 11.89 22.84 25.61
N ARG A 64 11.29 23.85 24.98
CA ARG A 64 11.40 25.24 25.42
C ARG A 64 10.78 25.43 26.80
N LEU A 65 9.57 24.91 27.02
CA LEU A 65 8.88 24.97 28.30
C LEU A 65 9.74 24.36 29.42
N ARG A 66 10.25 23.14 29.23
CA ARG A 66 11.11 22.48 30.23
C ARG A 66 12.37 23.30 30.57
N ILE A 67 13.01 23.89 29.55
CA ILE A 67 14.19 24.73 29.78
C ILE A 67 13.79 26.00 30.55
N GLN A 68 12.63 26.59 30.25
CA GLN A 68 12.13 27.75 30.98
C GLN A 68 11.78 27.41 32.42
N GLU A 69 11.09 26.29 32.67
CA GLU A 69 10.77 25.82 34.02
C GLU A 69 12.03 25.59 34.85
N ILE A 70 13.11 25.07 34.25
CA ILE A 70 14.40 24.93 34.94
C ILE A 70 15.08 26.28 35.17
N ARG A 71 14.97 27.22 34.23
CA ARG A 71 15.48 28.59 34.43
C ARG A 71 14.79 29.26 35.60
N ASN A 72 13.45 29.15 35.68
CA ASN A 72 12.68 29.67 36.79
C ASN A 72 13.08 28.98 38.10
N LEU A 73 13.18 27.64 38.13
CA LEU A 73 13.63 26.90 39.32
C LEU A 73 15.00 27.38 39.83
N LEU A 74 15.94 27.68 38.93
CA LEU A 74 17.27 28.19 39.29
C LEU A 74 17.21 29.59 39.92
N VAL A 75 16.37 30.48 39.40
CA VAL A 75 16.18 31.83 39.94
C VAL A 75 15.41 31.79 41.26
N ASP A 76 14.30 31.04 41.32
CA ASP A 76 13.43 30.90 42.50
C ASP A 76 14.15 30.24 43.68
N SER A 77 15.22 29.47 43.40
CA SER A 77 16.07 28.85 44.43
C SER A 77 17.36 29.63 44.68
N GLU A 78 17.45 30.88 44.20
CA GLU A 78 18.58 31.80 44.40
C GLU A 78 19.94 31.25 43.94
N VAL A 79 19.94 30.31 42.99
CA VAL A 79 21.18 29.75 42.41
C VAL A 79 21.89 30.77 41.52
N ILE A 80 21.10 31.63 40.88
CA ILE A 80 21.55 32.63 39.92
C ILE A 80 20.49 33.73 39.83
N SER A 81 20.91 34.98 39.65
CA SER A 81 19.95 36.07 39.46
C SER A 81 19.30 36.06 38.07
N MET A 82 18.17 36.77 37.93
CA MET A 82 17.47 36.89 36.64
C MET A 82 18.34 37.56 35.56
N ASN A 83 19.16 38.55 35.93
CA ASN A 83 20.05 39.24 34.99
C ASN A 83 21.18 38.33 34.51
N GLU A 84 21.76 37.55 35.42
CA GLU A 84 22.81 36.59 35.09
C GLU A 84 22.27 35.45 34.21
N ILE A 85 21.11 34.89 34.51
CA ILE A 85 20.56 33.77 33.74
C ILE A 85 20.20 34.16 32.29
N ASP A 86 19.76 35.40 32.07
CA ASP A 86 19.43 35.95 30.74
C ASP A 86 20.68 36.24 29.91
N SER A 87 21.77 36.65 30.55
CA SER A 87 23.06 36.88 29.90
C SER A 87 23.99 35.65 29.86
N LEU A 88 23.62 34.57 30.58
CA LEU A 88 24.45 33.37 30.80
C LEU A 88 25.00 32.74 29.51
N PHE A 89 24.28 32.82 28.40
CA PHE A 89 24.72 32.26 27.11
C PHE A 89 25.03 33.32 26.05
N SER A 90 25.09 34.59 26.43
CA SER A 90 25.39 35.71 25.52
C SER A 90 26.89 35.87 25.26
N LYS A 91 27.76 35.40 26.18
CA LYS A 91 29.22 35.43 26.05
C LYS A 91 29.78 34.02 25.88
N ALA A 92 30.98 33.92 25.29
CA ALA A 92 31.74 32.69 25.28
C ALA A 92 32.25 32.38 26.70
N HIS A 93 32.34 31.10 27.02
CA HIS A 93 32.84 30.62 28.31
C HIS A 93 34.07 29.75 28.06
N GLU A 94 35.06 29.84 28.94
CA GLU A 94 36.30 29.05 28.84
C GLU A 94 36.01 27.55 28.98
N LYS A 95 35.32 27.16 30.06
CA LYS A 95 34.97 25.76 30.31
C LYS A 95 33.73 25.34 29.56
N SER A 96 33.77 24.18 28.92
CA SER A 96 32.57 23.62 28.26
C SER A 96 31.60 23.00 29.29
N PRO A 97 30.28 22.86 28.99
CA PRO A 97 29.38 22.14 29.88
C PRO A 97 29.75 20.66 30.10
N TRP A 98 30.57 20.05 29.23
CA TRP A 98 31.06 18.68 29.40
C TRP A 98 32.20 18.63 30.40
N GLN A 99 33.15 19.56 30.27
CA GLN A 99 34.22 19.77 31.25
C GLN A 99 33.65 20.04 32.64
N LEU A 100 32.67 20.93 32.75
CA LEU A 100 32.03 21.24 34.02
C LEU A 100 31.31 20.04 34.63
N ARG A 101 30.72 19.15 33.81
CA ARG A 101 30.09 17.90 34.30
C ARG A 101 31.12 16.92 34.87
N TYR A 102 32.31 16.87 34.29
CA TYR A 102 33.42 16.10 34.83
C TYR A 102 33.93 16.73 36.15
N GLU A 103 34.23 18.03 36.15
CA GLU A 103 34.74 18.74 37.34
C GLU A 103 33.74 18.73 38.51
N ALA A 104 32.43 18.65 38.24
CA ALA A 104 31.38 18.55 39.25
C ALA A 104 31.51 17.34 40.20
N LEU A 105 32.35 16.35 39.86
CA LEU A 105 32.57 15.15 40.67
C LEU A 105 33.64 15.35 41.73
N ASP A 106 34.51 16.36 41.54
CA ASP A 106 35.77 16.51 42.26
C ASP A 106 35.96 17.91 42.89
N ARG A 107 35.15 18.90 42.51
CA ARG A 107 35.10 20.22 43.16
C ARG A 107 33.69 20.80 43.27
N ALA A 108 33.47 21.68 44.25
CA ALA A 108 32.23 22.45 44.33
C ALA A 108 32.11 23.41 43.13
N LEU A 109 30.89 23.50 42.58
CA LEU A 109 30.56 24.39 41.46
C LEU A 109 29.89 25.67 41.95
N GLU A 110 30.17 26.76 41.26
CA GLU A 110 29.45 28.02 41.44
C GLU A 110 28.04 27.97 40.83
N GLY A 111 27.15 28.86 41.28
CA GLY A 111 25.78 28.95 40.77
C GLY A 111 25.69 29.12 39.25
N ASN A 112 26.60 29.90 38.66
CA ASN A 112 26.71 30.08 37.22
C ASN A 112 27.12 28.79 36.50
N GLU A 113 28.07 28.03 37.04
CA GLU A 113 28.54 26.76 36.47
C GLU A 113 27.47 25.67 36.58
N LEU A 114 26.84 25.54 37.75
CA LEU A 114 25.76 24.60 38.00
C LEU A 114 24.56 24.87 37.08
N SER A 115 24.17 26.14 36.94
CA SER A 115 23.10 26.57 36.02
C SER A 115 23.37 26.13 34.58
N ARG A 116 24.63 26.23 34.12
CA ARG A 116 25.02 25.82 32.76
C ARG A 116 24.90 24.31 32.57
N ILE A 117 25.30 23.50 33.56
CA ILE A 117 25.17 22.05 33.53
C ILE A 117 23.70 21.63 33.51
N LEU A 118 22.88 22.14 34.42
CA LEU A 118 21.47 21.75 34.56
C LEU A 118 20.66 22.14 33.31
N ILE A 119 20.88 23.33 32.75
CA ILE A 119 20.27 23.73 31.46
C ILE A 119 20.76 22.84 30.32
N HIS A 120 22.03 22.44 30.31
CA HIS A 120 22.60 21.56 29.29
C HIS A 120 21.93 20.17 29.33
N LEU A 121 21.86 19.54 30.51
CA LEU A 121 21.23 18.24 30.74
C LEU A 121 19.74 18.26 30.37
N ALA A 122 19.02 19.32 30.74
CA ALA A 122 17.61 19.49 30.37
C ALA A 122 17.37 19.67 28.87
N LYS A 123 18.29 20.37 28.18
CA LYS A 123 18.25 20.56 26.73
C LYS A 123 18.56 19.26 25.98
N ARG A 124 19.30 18.33 26.60
CA ARG A 124 19.88 17.11 25.98
C ARG A 124 19.66 15.84 26.82
N ARG A 125 18.44 15.60 27.30
CA ARG A 125 18.07 14.49 28.20
C ARG A 125 18.07 13.05 27.63
N GLY A 126 18.81 12.77 26.56
CA GLY A 126 18.91 11.42 26.00
C GLY A 126 17.61 10.76 25.50
N PHE A 127 17.76 9.52 25.05
CA PHE A 127 16.69 8.65 24.58
C PHE A 127 16.11 7.84 25.75
N LYS A 128 14.78 7.88 25.93
CA LYS A 128 14.09 6.99 26.88
C LYS A 128 13.41 5.93 26.05
N SER A 129 13.75 4.66 26.28
CA SER A 129 13.02 3.56 25.67
C SER A 129 11.59 3.61 26.18
N ASN A 130 10.63 3.65 25.24
CA ASN A 130 9.20 3.51 25.54
C ASN A 130 8.71 2.10 25.14
N ARG A 131 9.63 1.16 24.89
CA ARG A 131 9.30 -0.17 24.37
C ARG A 131 9.63 -1.26 25.38
N ARG A 132 8.72 -2.21 25.49
CA ARG A 132 8.95 -3.60 25.92
C ARG A 132 9.27 -4.52 24.70
N THR A 133 9.73 -3.98 23.56
CA THR A 133 9.99 -4.69 22.29
C THR A 133 11.24 -4.19 21.55
N GLU A 134 12.07 -5.11 21.07
CA GLU A 134 13.21 -4.84 20.17
C GLU A 134 12.74 -4.73 18.72
N ASN A 135 13.28 -3.76 17.97
CA ASN A 135 13.16 -3.71 16.51
C ASN A 135 14.40 -4.38 15.90
N GLU A 136 14.21 -5.45 15.13
CA GLU A 136 15.30 -6.21 14.49
C GLU A 136 15.96 -5.46 13.31
N ASN A 137 15.34 -4.39 12.80
CA ASN A 137 15.82 -3.72 11.58
C ASN A 137 16.89 -2.65 11.86
N LYS A 138 18.16 -3.11 11.90
CA LYS A 138 19.38 -2.31 12.16
C LYS A 138 19.57 -1.11 11.21
N ASN A 139 19.02 -1.15 10.00
CA ASN A 139 19.23 -0.12 8.97
C ASN A 139 18.30 1.11 9.10
N SER A 140 17.28 1.05 9.94
CA SER A 140 16.39 2.19 10.20
C SER A 140 17.11 3.28 11.03
N ASP A 141 16.64 4.54 10.97
CA ASP A 141 17.15 5.62 11.84
C ASP A 141 17.05 5.27 13.34
N GLU A 142 16.02 4.50 13.71
CA GLU A 142 15.86 3.95 15.06
C GLU A 142 16.90 2.87 15.37
N GLY A 143 17.19 1.97 14.43
CA GLY A 143 18.26 0.98 14.56
C GLY A 143 19.64 1.61 14.74
N LYS A 144 19.95 2.66 13.98
CA LYS A 144 21.19 3.43 14.13
C LYS A 144 21.29 4.16 15.47
N LEU A 145 20.17 4.71 15.96
CA LEU A 145 20.09 5.30 17.29
C LEU A 145 20.38 4.27 18.38
N LEU A 146 19.77 3.08 18.29
CA LEU A 146 19.96 2.00 19.27
C LEU A 146 21.39 1.45 19.24
N ALA A 147 22.01 1.34 18.07
CA ALA A 147 23.41 0.97 17.96
C ALA A 147 24.33 1.98 18.65
N GLY A 148 24.04 3.29 18.53
CA GLY A 148 24.76 4.33 19.26
C GLY A 148 24.53 4.26 20.78
N VAL A 149 23.29 4.02 21.22
CA VAL A 149 22.97 3.82 22.64
C VAL A 149 23.75 2.63 23.21
N LYS A 150 23.79 1.51 22.48
CA LYS A 150 24.57 0.33 22.87
C LYS A 150 26.06 0.68 22.97
N LEU A 151 26.66 1.27 21.94
CA LEU A 151 28.06 1.69 21.95
C LEU A 151 28.41 2.54 23.18
N THR A 152 27.62 3.58 23.46
CA THR A 152 27.89 4.44 24.63
C THR A 152 27.62 3.77 25.97
N GLY A 153 26.76 2.74 26.00
CA GLY A 153 26.53 1.91 27.19
C GLY A 153 27.73 1.01 27.45
N ASP A 154 28.16 0.28 26.42
CA ASP A 154 29.33 -0.59 26.46
C ASP A 154 30.58 0.20 26.89
N LEU A 155 30.81 1.41 26.33
CA LEU A 155 31.92 2.28 26.74
C LEU A 155 31.83 2.76 28.20
N LEU A 156 30.63 3.06 28.68
CA LEU A 156 30.43 3.50 30.07
C LEU A 156 30.74 2.35 31.05
N GLU A 157 30.38 1.12 30.69
CA GLU A 157 30.63 -0.09 31.48
C GLU A 157 32.10 -0.53 31.41
N SER A 158 32.72 -0.49 30.23
CA SER A 158 34.09 -0.98 30.03
C SER A 158 35.17 0.02 30.41
N GLY A 159 34.88 1.33 30.38
CA GLY A 159 35.88 2.40 30.54
C GLY A 159 36.07 2.92 31.97
N GLU A 160 35.49 2.27 32.97
CA GLU A 160 35.57 2.64 34.40
C GLU A 160 35.20 4.12 34.70
N TYR A 161 34.33 4.73 33.89
CA TYR A 161 33.90 6.11 34.09
C TYR A 161 32.76 6.21 35.11
N ARG A 162 32.80 7.22 36.00
CA ARG A 162 31.74 7.41 37.02
C ARG A 162 30.43 7.90 36.43
N THR A 163 30.49 8.69 35.36
CA THR A 163 29.32 9.30 34.72
C THR A 163 29.52 9.50 33.21
N ILE A 164 28.43 9.76 32.47
CA ILE A 164 28.50 10.16 31.05
C ILE A 164 29.34 11.43 30.88
N GLY A 165 29.23 12.41 31.77
CA GLY A 165 30.00 13.66 31.70
C GLY A 165 31.49 13.42 31.70
N GLU A 166 31.96 12.52 32.57
CA GLU A 166 33.35 12.09 32.65
C GLU A 166 33.78 11.30 31.39
N MET A 167 33.00 10.30 30.98
CA MET A 167 33.28 9.51 29.77
C MET A 167 33.42 10.42 28.55
N VAL A 168 32.48 11.34 28.34
CA VAL A 168 32.50 12.23 27.16
C VAL A 168 33.66 13.23 27.20
N TRP A 169 34.19 13.54 28.37
CA TRP A 169 35.33 14.44 28.51
C TRP A 169 36.67 13.74 28.33
N LYS A 170 36.80 12.49 28.80
CA LYS A 170 38.06 11.73 28.81
C LYS A 170 38.23 10.80 27.62
N ASP A 171 37.17 10.16 27.14
CA ASP A 171 37.29 9.07 26.17
C ASP A 171 37.66 9.58 24.76
N PRO A 172 38.67 8.98 24.09
CA PRO A 172 39.09 9.37 22.76
C PRO A 172 37.98 9.34 21.69
N GLU A 173 36.94 8.51 21.83
CA GLU A 173 35.80 8.45 20.90
C GLU A 173 35.13 9.83 20.74
N PHE A 174 35.15 10.67 21.78
CA PHE A 174 34.53 12.00 21.75
C PHE A 174 35.49 13.13 21.35
N GLY A 175 36.78 12.84 21.17
CA GLY A 175 37.83 13.82 20.92
C GLY A 175 37.65 14.63 19.63
N GLU A 176 37.18 13.99 18.54
CA GLU A 176 36.95 14.70 17.27
C GLU A 176 35.65 15.52 17.28
N HIS A 177 34.59 15.01 17.93
CA HIS A 177 33.31 15.69 18.06
C HIS A 177 32.39 15.01 19.08
N ILE A 178 31.82 15.79 20.00
CA ILE A 178 30.88 15.22 20.99
C ILE A 178 29.47 14.98 20.41
N ARG A 179 28.99 15.84 19.50
CA ARG A 179 27.60 15.80 19.02
C ARG A 179 27.46 15.00 17.73
N ASN A 180 26.44 14.13 17.67
CA ASN A 180 26.04 13.41 16.45
C ASN A 180 25.99 14.29 15.20
N ARG A 181 26.48 13.73 14.09
CA ARG A 181 26.46 14.31 12.74
C ARG A 181 25.29 13.69 11.94
N ARG A 182 24.90 14.30 10.81
CA ARG A 182 23.66 13.95 10.06
C ARG A 182 23.55 12.46 9.62
N SER A 183 24.65 11.73 9.56
CA SER A 183 24.74 10.31 9.17
C SER A 183 25.24 9.39 10.28
N SER A 184 25.62 9.93 11.45
CA SER A 184 26.22 9.18 12.56
C SER A 184 25.43 9.45 13.83
N TYR A 185 24.76 8.40 14.33
CA TYR A 185 24.07 8.39 15.62
C TYR A 185 24.94 7.83 16.75
N ARG A 186 26.27 7.76 16.56
CA ARG A 186 27.22 7.09 17.46
C ARG A 186 27.13 7.58 18.92
N HIS A 187 26.97 8.89 19.15
CA HIS A 187 26.97 9.50 20.48
C HIS A 187 25.52 9.74 20.97
N ALA A 188 24.73 8.68 21.02
CA ALA A 188 23.37 8.69 21.52
C ALA A 188 23.32 8.07 22.92
N PHE A 189 22.84 8.80 23.93
CA PHE A 189 22.85 8.33 25.32
C PHE A 189 21.47 7.86 25.78
N LEU A 190 21.44 6.80 26.59
CA LEU A 190 20.25 6.37 27.33
C LEU A 190 19.89 7.42 28.39
N ARG A 191 18.59 7.72 28.54
CA ARG A 191 18.11 8.70 29.51
C ARG A 191 18.42 8.27 30.94
N LYS A 192 18.33 6.97 31.24
CA LYS A 192 18.63 6.41 32.56
C LYS A 192 20.05 6.79 33.01
N ASN A 193 21.04 6.55 32.16
CA ASN A 193 22.44 6.89 32.45
C ASN A 193 22.66 8.41 32.70
N ILE A 194 21.85 9.29 32.09
CA ILE A 194 21.90 10.75 32.37
C ILE A 194 21.20 11.07 33.70
N GLU A 195 20.13 10.35 34.03
CA GLU A 195 19.44 10.46 35.31
C GLU A 195 20.35 10.03 36.48
N ASP A 196 21.11 8.95 36.26
CA ASP A 196 22.13 8.46 37.19
C ASP A 196 23.25 9.49 37.35
N GLU A 197 23.76 10.07 36.25
CA GLU A 197 24.74 11.17 36.31
C GLU A 197 24.19 12.38 37.08
N ILE A 198 22.93 12.77 36.88
CA ILE A 198 22.32 13.86 37.64
C ILE A 198 22.36 13.52 39.13
N ALA A 199 21.96 12.31 39.52
CA ALA A 199 21.99 11.86 40.91
C ALA A 199 23.40 11.92 41.50
N THR A 200 24.40 11.42 40.76
CA THR A 200 25.81 11.42 41.16
C THR A 200 26.35 12.84 41.34
N ILE A 201 26.09 13.75 40.38
CA ILE A 201 26.50 15.16 40.49
C ILE A 201 25.91 15.80 41.75
N PHE A 202 24.60 15.62 41.99
CA PHE A 202 23.96 16.18 43.18
C PHE A 202 24.53 15.58 44.48
N SER A 203 24.84 14.29 44.52
CA SER A 203 25.49 13.66 45.69
C SER A 203 26.88 14.24 45.96
N ARG A 204 27.73 14.26 44.93
CA ARG A 204 29.11 14.77 45.05
C ARG A 204 29.14 16.24 45.42
N GLN A 205 28.27 17.07 44.83
CA GLN A 205 28.20 18.49 45.19
C GLN A 205 27.79 18.69 46.65
N ARG A 206 26.92 17.85 47.23
CA ARG A 206 26.60 17.90 48.67
C ARG A 206 27.78 17.48 49.53
N GLU A 207 28.47 16.39 49.17
CA GLU A 207 29.68 15.92 49.88
C GLU A 207 30.78 16.99 49.88
N LEU A 208 30.88 17.76 48.78
CA LEU A 208 31.83 18.87 48.61
C LEU A 208 31.36 20.20 49.23
N GLY A 209 30.28 20.19 50.02
CA GLY A 209 29.82 21.35 50.80
C GLY A 209 28.92 22.36 50.07
N SER A 210 28.35 22.00 48.90
CA SER A 210 27.44 22.91 48.18
C SER A 210 26.11 23.09 48.92
N SER A 211 25.81 24.32 49.34
CA SER A 211 24.51 24.71 49.92
C SER A 211 23.35 24.69 48.92
N ILE A 212 23.65 24.69 47.62
CA ILE A 212 22.68 24.78 46.52
C ILE A 212 22.06 23.40 46.19
N CYS A 213 22.85 22.33 46.31
CA CYS A 213 22.51 20.99 45.80
C CYS A 213 21.69 20.12 46.77
N GLY A 214 20.81 20.73 47.57
CA GLY A 214 19.97 20.04 48.55
C GLY A 214 18.97 19.02 47.93
N LYS A 215 18.53 18.03 48.73
CA LYS A 215 17.63 16.94 48.26
C LYS A 215 16.30 17.44 47.67
N ASN A 216 15.73 18.50 48.23
CA ASN A 216 14.47 19.07 47.74
C ASN A 216 14.64 19.71 46.35
N PHE A 217 15.74 20.44 46.14
CA PHE A 217 16.06 21.04 44.85
C PHE A 217 16.35 19.97 43.79
N GLU A 218 17.10 18.92 44.14
CA GLU A 218 17.33 17.75 43.28
C GLU A 218 16.00 17.12 42.83
N LYS A 219 15.05 16.88 43.75
CA LYS A 219 13.73 16.31 43.44
C LYS A 219 12.96 17.20 42.46
N LYS A 220 12.83 18.49 42.75
CA LYS A 220 12.14 19.46 41.86
C LYS A 220 12.78 19.49 40.46
N TYR A 221 14.11 19.47 40.39
CA TYR A 221 14.82 19.43 39.11
C TYR A 221 14.55 18.13 38.34
N LYS A 222 14.63 16.96 38.99
CA LYS A 222 14.34 15.65 38.38
C LYS A 222 12.91 15.56 37.87
N ASP A 223 11.94 16.08 38.62
CA ASP A 223 10.52 16.11 38.21
C ASP A 223 10.30 16.89 36.91
N ILE A 224 10.94 18.07 36.78
CA ILE A 224 10.86 18.89 35.56
C ILE A 224 11.65 18.24 34.41
N TRP A 225 12.86 17.74 34.71
CA TRP A 225 13.77 17.15 33.73
C TRP A 225 13.19 15.87 33.10
N GLY A 226 12.68 14.97 33.94
CA GLY A 226 12.12 13.67 33.60
C GLY A 226 10.76 13.74 32.90
N ARG A 227 10.02 14.84 33.09
CA ARG A 227 8.65 15.00 32.59
C ARG A 227 8.49 14.65 31.10
N GLN A 228 7.70 13.64 30.79
CA GLN A 228 7.28 13.32 29.43
C GLN A 228 5.81 12.87 29.44
N ARG A 229 5.05 13.25 28.41
CA ARG A 229 3.72 12.66 28.24
C ARG A 229 3.88 11.19 27.83
N PRO A 230 2.98 10.30 28.28
CA PRO A 230 2.94 8.94 27.77
C PRO A 230 2.78 8.93 26.25
N PHE A 231 3.26 7.87 25.60
CA PHE A 231 3.18 7.73 24.15
C PHE A 231 1.72 7.73 23.67
N SER A 232 0.86 7.08 24.43
CA SER A 232 -0.59 7.01 24.30
C SER A 232 -1.17 6.74 25.69
N ASP A 233 -2.41 7.15 25.91
CA ASP A 233 -3.22 6.68 27.05
C ASP A 233 -4.27 5.68 26.53
N HIS A 234 -4.81 4.86 27.43
CA HIS A 234 -5.85 3.87 27.10
C HIS A 234 -7.03 4.52 26.36
N ALA A 235 -7.56 5.63 26.91
CA ALA A 235 -8.72 6.34 26.37
C ALA A 235 -8.54 6.79 24.90
N THR A 236 -7.34 7.22 24.51
CA THR A 236 -7.06 7.59 23.12
C THR A 236 -7.03 6.37 22.22
N ILE A 237 -6.46 5.25 22.67
CA ILE A 237 -6.44 4.00 21.89
C ILE A 237 -7.86 3.48 21.71
N GLU A 238 -8.63 3.47 22.78
CA GLU A 238 -10.02 3.04 22.81
C GLU A 238 -10.91 3.82 21.83
N LYS A 239 -10.68 5.14 21.68
CA LYS A 239 -11.39 5.99 20.70
C LYS A 239 -11.04 5.66 19.25
N MET A 240 -9.88 5.02 19.01
CA MET A 240 -9.46 4.58 17.68
C MET A 240 -9.92 3.15 17.36
N VAL A 241 -10.44 2.41 18.35
CA VAL A 241 -11.04 1.09 18.15
C VAL A 241 -12.40 1.27 17.47
N GLY A 242 -12.60 0.61 16.34
CA GLY A 242 -13.89 0.64 15.64
C GLY A 242 -14.97 -0.14 16.37
N LYS A 243 -16.23 0.15 16.04
CA LYS A 243 -17.40 -0.58 16.53
C LYS A 243 -17.56 -1.93 15.82
N CYS A 244 -18.16 -2.90 16.51
CA CYS A 244 -18.51 -4.18 15.91
C CYS A 244 -19.52 -4.00 14.77
N THR A 245 -19.39 -4.83 13.73
CA THR A 245 -20.31 -4.83 12.58
C THR A 245 -21.76 -5.17 12.98
N PHE A 246 -21.95 -6.13 13.88
CA PHE A 246 -23.28 -6.63 14.26
C PHE A 246 -23.84 -6.03 15.56
N GLU A 247 -22.96 -5.61 16.46
CA GLU A 247 -23.30 -5.05 17.77
C GLU A 247 -22.73 -3.62 17.84
N PRO A 248 -23.38 -2.59 17.27
CA PRO A 248 -22.80 -1.25 17.10
C PRO A 248 -22.44 -0.53 18.39
N ASP A 249 -22.99 -0.96 19.52
CA ASP A 249 -22.68 -0.43 20.85
C ASP A 249 -21.41 -1.07 21.45
N GLU A 250 -20.96 -2.19 20.89
CA GLU A 250 -19.78 -2.92 21.32
C GLU A 250 -18.54 -2.53 20.50
N LYS A 251 -17.38 -2.49 21.17
CA LYS A 251 -16.09 -2.30 20.50
C LYS A 251 -15.57 -3.61 19.92
N ARG A 252 -14.76 -3.49 18.86
CA ARG A 252 -14.08 -4.65 18.26
C ARG A 252 -13.11 -5.30 19.26
N GLY A 253 -13.14 -6.63 19.33
CA GLY A 253 -12.30 -7.41 20.23
C GLY A 253 -10.82 -7.40 19.84
N PRO A 254 -9.88 -7.45 20.82
CA PRO A 254 -8.46 -7.56 20.55
C PRO A 254 -8.11 -8.89 19.87
N LYS A 255 -7.14 -8.86 18.95
CA LYS A 255 -6.67 -10.09 18.30
C LYS A 255 -5.98 -11.06 19.25
N ALA A 256 -5.38 -10.52 20.31
CA ALA A 256 -4.80 -11.30 21.38
C ALA A 256 -5.89 -11.57 22.42
N SER A 257 -6.77 -12.51 22.11
CA SER A 257 -7.82 -12.98 23.01
C SER A 257 -8.15 -14.42 22.65
N ALA A 258 -8.56 -15.21 23.65
CA ALA A 258 -8.93 -16.60 23.43
C ALA A 258 -10.09 -16.70 22.44
N THR A 259 -11.12 -15.87 22.62
CA THR A 259 -12.29 -15.82 21.73
C THR A 259 -11.89 -15.49 20.28
N PHE A 260 -11.06 -14.46 20.05
CA PHE A 260 -10.71 -14.07 18.68
C PHE A 260 -9.88 -15.16 17.98
N GLU A 261 -8.86 -15.70 18.66
CA GLU A 261 -8.01 -16.73 18.08
C GLU A 261 -8.79 -18.02 17.79
N ARG A 262 -9.72 -18.40 18.68
CA ARG A 262 -10.66 -19.52 18.47
C ARG A 262 -11.60 -19.27 17.29
N PHE A 263 -12.23 -18.11 17.22
CA PHE A 263 -13.08 -17.69 16.10
C PHE A 263 -12.32 -17.74 14.77
N GLN A 264 -11.13 -17.15 14.72
CA GLN A 264 -10.29 -17.14 13.51
C GLN A 264 -9.88 -18.55 13.09
N MET A 265 -9.50 -19.39 14.05
CA MET A 265 -9.13 -20.79 13.78
C MET A 265 -10.29 -21.53 13.12
N LEU A 266 -11.48 -21.51 13.73
CA LEU A 266 -12.65 -22.23 13.24
C LEU A 266 -13.13 -21.69 11.88
N GLU A 267 -13.17 -20.37 11.69
CA GLU A 267 -13.52 -19.77 10.39
C GLU A 267 -12.57 -20.21 9.28
N LYS A 268 -11.26 -20.19 9.55
CA LYS A 268 -10.25 -20.62 8.56
C LYS A 268 -10.36 -22.10 8.22
N ILE A 269 -10.57 -22.95 9.22
CA ILE A 269 -10.75 -24.40 9.03
C ILE A 269 -12.01 -24.66 8.21
N ASN A 270 -13.15 -24.07 8.59
CA ASN A 270 -14.42 -24.29 7.89
C ASN A 270 -14.45 -23.67 6.48
N ARG A 271 -13.57 -22.72 6.15
CA ARG A 271 -13.42 -22.17 4.78
C ARG A 271 -12.46 -22.99 3.91
N MET A 272 -11.64 -23.84 4.52
CA MET A 272 -10.69 -24.68 3.79
C MET A 272 -11.46 -25.75 2.99
N ARG A 273 -11.05 -25.94 1.74
CA ARG A 273 -11.54 -26.99 0.85
C ARG A 273 -10.36 -27.72 0.27
N ILE A 274 -10.48 -29.03 0.16
CA ILE A 274 -9.51 -29.87 -0.54
C ILE A 274 -9.96 -29.97 -1.98
N GLY A 275 -9.12 -29.48 -2.89
CA GLY A 275 -9.35 -29.45 -4.31
C GLY A 275 -8.61 -30.59 -5.02
N ARG A 276 -9.32 -31.33 -5.87
CA ARG A 276 -8.73 -32.33 -6.78
C ARG A 276 -9.44 -32.25 -8.12
N ASN A 277 -8.70 -32.06 -9.21
CA ASN A 277 -9.28 -32.00 -10.57
C ASN A 277 -10.48 -31.03 -10.71
N TRP A 278 -10.39 -29.85 -10.07
CA TRP A 278 -11.43 -28.80 -9.97
C TRP A 278 -12.58 -29.07 -9.02
N ASP A 279 -12.82 -30.33 -8.65
CA ASP A 279 -13.75 -30.65 -7.57
C ASP A 279 -13.18 -30.15 -6.25
N LYS A 280 -14.06 -29.63 -5.41
CA LYS A 280 -13.72 -29.16 -4.07
C LYS A 280 -14.62 -29.87 -3.09
N ARG A 281 -14.01 -30.55 -2.12
CA ARG A 281 -14.74 -31.10 -0.98
C ARG A 281 -14.47 -30.29 0.28
N GLU A 282 -15.42 -30.35 1.18
CA GLU A 282 -15.24 -29.88 2.55
C GLU A 282 -14.33 -30.84 3.32
N LEU A 283 -13.82 -30.36 4.45
CA LEU A 283 -13.09 -31.23 5.38
C LEU A 283 -14.09 -32.13 6.10
N THR A 284 -13.71 -33.38 6.31
CA THR A 284 -14.48 -34.27 7.19
C THR A 284 -14.37 -33.80 8.64
N THR A 285 -15.25 -34.31 9.51
CA THR A 285 -15.21 -33.99 10.95
C THR A 285 -13.86 -34.39 11.57
N GLU A 286 -13.29 -35.52 11.16
CA GLU A 286 -11.99 -36.02 11.61
C GLU A 286 -10.86 -35.09 11.16
N GLU A 287 -10.85 -34.68 9.87
CA GLU A 287 -9.88 -33.74 9.33
C GLU A 287 -9.96 -32.37 10.03
N ARG A 288 -11.18 -31.89 10.32
CA ARG A 288 -11.39 -30.65 11.09
C ARG A 288 -10.80 -30.77 12.50
N ASN A 289 -11.06 -31.88 13.18
CA ASN A 289 -10.53 -32.12 14.53
C ASN A 289 -9.00 -32.21 14.54
N GLU A 290 -8.38 -32.86 13.55
CA GLU A 290 -6.92 -32.91 13.43
C GLU A 290 -6.32 -31.53 13.14
N CYS A 291 -6.98 -30.70 12.33
CA CYS A 291 -6.58 -29.30 12.12
C CYS A 291 -6.61 -28.48 13.42
N ILE A 292 -7.67 -28.63 14.23
CA ILE A 292 -7.81 -27.96 15.54
C ILE A 292 -6.70 -28.42 16.48
N LYS A 293 -6.50 -29.74 16.60
CA LYS A 293 -5.44 -30.33 17.42
C LYS A 293 -4.07 -29.81 17.03
N THR A 294 -3.75 -29.83 15.74
CA THR A 294 -2.47 -29.33 15.21
C THR A 294 -2.24 -27.85 15.55
N ALA A 295 -3.29 -27.02 15.50
CA ALA A 295 -3.20 -25.60 15.85
C ALA A 295 -2.94 -25.35 17.35
N LEU A 296 -3.49 -26.18 18.23
CA LEU A 296 -3.27 -26.11 19.68
C LEU A 296 -1.91 -26.70 20.10
N GLU A 297 -1.34 -27.62 19.31
CA GLU A 297 -0.01 -28.21 19.52
C GLU A 297 1.11 -27.28 19.03
N LEU A 298 0.98 -26.72 17.82
CA LEU A 298 2.05 -26.00 17.14
C LEU A 298 1.82 -24.48 17.18
N ASN A 299 2.86 -23.72 17.53
CA ASN A 299 2.82 -22.26 17.50
C ASN A 299 2.49 -21.71 16.10
N LYS A 300 3.08 -22.31 15.06
CA LYS A 300 2.85 -21.95 13.66
C LYS A 300 2.55 -23.21 12.86
N VAL A 301 1.42 -23.18 12.15
CA VAL A 301 0.96 -24.27 11.29
C VAL A 301 1.10 -23.83 9.82
N SER A 302 1.92 -24.53 9.04
CA SER A 302 1.99 -24.37 7.58
C SER A 302 1.09 -25.36 6.85
N TYR A 303 0.78 -25.07 5.58
CA TYR A 303 0.04 -26.02 4.75
C TYR A 303 0.81 -27.33 4.52
N THR A 304 2.15 -27.26 4.44
CA THR A 304 2.99 -28.47 4.37
C THR A 304 2.81 -29.38 5.59
N GLN A 305 2.66 -28.80 6.79
CA GLN A 305 2.42 -29.57 8.01
C GLN A 305 1.01 -30.16 8.02
N LEU A 306 -0.01 -29.39 7.61
CA LEU A 306 -1.39 -29.87 7.52
C LEU A 306 -1.52 -31.00 6.51
N ARG A 307 -0.92 -30.90 5.32
CA ARG A 307 -0.92 -31.98 4.32
C ARG A 307 -0.47 -33.32 4.92
N LYS A 308 0.64 -33.31 5.67
CA LYS A 308 1.17 -34.50 6.34
C LYS A 308 0.22 -35.04 7.41
N ARG A 309 -0.36 -34.15 8.24
CA ARG A 309 -1.30 -34.54 9.30
C ARG A 309 -2.63 -35.07 8.76
N LEU A 310 -3.09 -34.53 7.63
CA LEU A 310 -4.33 -34.94 6.94
C LEU A 310 -4.13 -36.10 5.96
N ASN A 311 -2.89 -36.57 5.78
CA ASN A 311 -2.54 -37.64 4.83
C ASN A 311 -3.06 -37.39 3.40
N LEU A 312 -2.90 -36.16 2.89
CA LEU A 312 -3.38 -35.78 1.55
C LEU A 312 -2.40 -36.19 0.45
N ASP A 313 -2.94 -36.61 -0.70
CA ASP A 313 -2.16 -37.01 -1.87
C ASP A 313 -1.47 -35.81 -2.52
N SER A 314 -0.35 -36.05 -3.22
CA SER A 314 0.32 -35.07 -4.07
C SER A 314 -0.60 -34.32 -5.07
N GLU A 315 -1.69 -34.95 -5.53
CA GLU A 315 -2.65 -34.34 -6.45
C GLU A 315 -3.69 -33.45 -5.76
N ASP A 316 -3.83 -33.53 -4.44
CA ASP A 316 -4.73 -32.67 -3.67
C ASP A 316 -4.16 -31.26 -3.54
N THR A 317 -5.03 -30.26 -3.45
CA THR A 317 -4.65 -28.86 -3.30
C THR A 317 -5.51 -28.17 -2.25
N PHE A 318 -4.96 -27.15 -1.59
CA PHE A 318 -5.73 -26.29 -0.69
C PHE A 318 -6.29 -25.10 -1.48
N ASN A 319 -7.61 -24.87 -1.42
CA ASN A 319 -8.25 -23.73 -2.10
C ASN A 319 -7.72 -22.35 -1.68
N LEU A 320 -7.09 -22.25 -0.51
CA LEU A 320 -6.53 -21.02 0.05
C LEU A 320 -5.04 -20.81 -0.28
N VAL A 321 -4.39 -21.78 -0.93
CA VAL A 321 -2.99 -21.70 -1.36
C VAL A 321 -2.92 -21.30 -2.82
N ASN A 322 -1.98 -20.41 -3.16
CA ASN A 322 -1.77 -19.99 -4.53
C ASN A 322 -0.64 -20.77 -5.20
N TYR A 323 -1.00 -21.87 -5.85
CA TYR A 323 -0.08 -22.73 -6.61
C TYR A 323 0.42 -22.12 -7.93
N SER A 324 -0.07 -20.93 -8.34
CA SER A 324 0.30 -20.33 -9.63
C SER A 324 1.68 -19.66 -9.67
N ARG A 325 2.31 -19.42 -8.52
CA ARG A 325 3.52 -18.57 -8.42
C ARG A 325 4.79 -19.32 -7.99
N ALA A 326 4.68 -20.53 -7.46
CA ALA A 326 5.82 -21.28 -6.94
C ALA A 326 6.25 -22.39 -7.91
N LYS A 327 7.47 -22.91 -7.75
CA LYS A 327 7.98 -24.05 -8.52
C LYS A 327 7.43 -25.37 -7.94
N GLY A 328 6.11 -25.56 -8.00
CA GLY A 328 5.43 -26.78 -7.53
C GLY A 328 4.71 -26.66 -6.18
N VAL A 329 4.12 -27.78 -5.74
CA VAL A 329 3.27 -27.90 -4.54
C VAL A 329 4.05 -27.59 -3.26
N ASP A 330 5.23 -28.19 -3.09
CA ASP A 330 6.03 -28.06 -1.87
C ASP A 330 6.44 -26.62 -1.55
N ASP A 331 6.79 -25.84 -2.56
CA ASP A 331 7.17 -24.43 -2.37
C ASP A 331 5.95 -23.53 -2.14
N SER A 332 4.81 -23.88 -2.73
CA SER A 332 3.54 -23.16 -2.56
C SER A 332 2.99 -23.27 -1.13
N GLU A 333 3.22 -24.41 -0.48
CA GLU A 333 2.61 -24.75 0.82
C GLU A 333 3.44 -24.37 2.05
N LYS A 334 4.63 -23.78 1.87
CA LYS A 334 5.44 -23.21 2.96
C LYS A 334 4.75 -22.03 3.65
N VAL A 335 3.69 -21.50 3.06
CA VAL A 335 2.88 -20.41 3.63
C VAL A 335 2.23 -20.87 4.94
N VAL A 336 2.24 -19.97 5.93
CA VAL A 336 1.59 -20.22 7.23
C VAL A 336 0.07 -20.17 7.06
N PHE A 337 -0.60 -21.26 7.45
CA PHE A 337 -2.06 -21.36 7.54
C PHE A 337 -2.59 -20.57 8.75
N LEU A 338 -2.06 -20.86 9.94
CA LEU A 338 -2.53 -20.33 11.22
C LEU A 338 -1.39 -20.20 12.24
N GLU A 339 -1.47 -19.18 13.09
CA GLU A 339 -0.55 -18.94 14.20
C GLU A 339 -1.38 -18.38 15.38
N LEU A 340 -1.57 -19.19 16.43
CA LEU A 340 -2.28 -18.79 17.66
C LEU A 340 -1.30 -18.11 18.62
N LYS A 341 -0.77 -16.97 18.18
CA LYS A 341 0.36 -16.29 18.81
C LYS A 341 0.09 -15.95 20.27
N TYR A 342 -1.12 -15.48 20.59
CA TYR A 342 -1.49 -15.11 21.95
C TYR A 342 -1.59 -16.34 22.84
N PHE A 343 -2.35 -17.35 22.42
CA PHE A 343 -2.50 -18.63 23.12
C PHE A 343 -1.14 -19.25 23.48
N HIS A 344 -0.26 -19.43 22.50
CA HIS A 344 1.05 -20.07 22.73
C HIS A 344 2.01 -19.22 23.57
N THR A 345 1.90 -17.89 23.48
CA THR A 345 2.70 -16.99 24.33
C THR A 345 2.21 -17.02 25.78
N LEU A 346 0.90 -17.00 26.00
CA LEU A 346 0.31 -17.12 27.33
C LEU A 346 0.68 -18.46 27.94
N LYS A 347 0.49 -19.56 27.20
CA LYS A 347 0.87 -20.92 27.61
C LYS A 347 2.31 -20.99 28.07
N LYS A 348 3.25 -20.43 27.29
CA LYS A 348 4.66 -20.39 27.66
C LYS A 348 4.93 -19.54 28.91
N ALA A 349 4.24 -18.40 29.08
CA ALA A 349 4.41 -17.53 30.25
C ALA A 349 3.89 -18.21 31.53
N VAL A 350 2.71 -18.83 31.47
CA VAL A 350 2.12 -19.61 32.56
C VAL A 350 3.03 -20.77 32.93
N GLN A 351 3.44 -21.59 31.96
CA GLN A 351 4.31 -22.75 32.21
C GLN A 351 5.67 -22.35 32.82
N LYS A 352 6.20 -21.19 32.44
CA LYS A 352 7.47 -20.69 32.96
C LYS A 352 7.35 -20.20 34.41
N ARG A 353 6.25 -19.53 34.76
CA ARG A 353 6.09 -18.87 36.06
C ARG A 353 5.35 -19.72 37.09
N LEU A 354 4.30 -20.43 36.68
CA LEU A 354 3.34 -21.11 37.56
C LEU A 354 3.32 -22.64 37.40
N GLY A 355 4.08 -23.20 36.44
CA GLY A 355 4.12 -24.65 36.19
C GLY A 355 3.15 -25.13 35.10
N ARG A 356 3.25 -26.41 34.73
CA ARG A 356 2.49 -26.97 33.59
C ARG A 356 1.02 -27.25 33.93
N GLU A 357 0.79 -27.74 35.13
CA GLU A 357 -0.50 -27.95 35.78
C GLU A 357 -1.36 -26.67 35.82
N LYS A 358 -0.78 -25.51 36.08
CA LYS A 358 -1.54 -24.24 36.08
C LYS A 358 -2.08 -23.83 34.70
N TRP A 359 -1.56 -24.40 33.61
CA TRP A 359 -2.11 -24.15 32.27
C TRP A 359 -3.53 -24.71 32.12
N THR A 360 -3.81 -25.90 32.69
CA THR A 360 -5.12 -26.53 32.53
C THR A 360 -6.23 -25.77 33.25
N GLU A 361 -5.88 -25.01 34.29
CA GLU A 361 -6.80 -24.14 35.03
C GLU A 361 -7.24 -22.94 34.16
N ILE A 362 -6.29 -22.21 33.56
CA ILE A 362 -6.60 -21.05 32.72
C ILE A 362 -7.13 -21.41 31.34
N GLU A 363 -6.80 -22.59 30.80
CA GLU A 363 -7.24 -23.02 29.46
C GLU A 363 -8.76 -23.14 29.33
N VAL A 364 -9.46 -23.39 30.44
CA VAL A 364 -10.93 -23.45 30.49
C VAL A 364 -11.57 -22.12 30.87
N ASP A 365 -10.79 -21.15 31.34
CA ASP A 365 -11.25 -19.81 31.74
C ASP A 365 -11.05 -18.80 30.58
N GLU A 366 -12.00 -18.80 29.64
CA GLU A 366 -11.97 -17.94 28.47
C GLU A 366 -12.01 -16.44 28.85
N GLU A 367 -12.70 -16.09 29.95
CA GLU A 367 -12.84 -14.71 30.41
C GLU A 367 -11.53 -14.16 30.96
N LEU A 368 -10.85 -14.92 31.83
CA LEU A 368 -9.52 -14.56 32.34
C LEU A 368 -8.51 -14.39 31.20
N MET A 369 -8.50 -15.32 30.23
CA MET A 369 -7.65 -15.17 29.05
C MET A 369 -8.02 -13.91 28.25
N ASN A 370 -9.30 -13.61 28.06
CA ASN A 370 -9.70 -12.41 27.33
C ASN A 370 -9.31 -11.12 28.07
N ASN A 371 -9.41 -11.08 29.40
CA ASN A 371 -9.03 -9.93 30.23
C ASN A 371 -7.52 -9.68 30.18
N ILE A 372 -6.70 -10.75 30.34
CA ILE A 372 -5.24 -10.66 30.13
C ILE A 372 -4.95 -10.17 28.71
N GLY A 373 -5.60 -10.76 27.71
CA GLY A 373 -5.44 -10.42 26.30
C GLY A 373 -5.77 -8.96 25.98
N TYR A 374 -6.84 -8.42 26.57
CA TYR A 374 -7.23 -7.02 26.48
C TYR A 374 -6.19 -6.12 27.12
N GLY A 375 -5.79 -6.43 28.35
CA GLY A 375 -4.76 -5.71 29.10
C GLY A 375 -3.46 -5.58 28.30
N VAL A 376 -2.87 -6.70 27.87
CA VAL A 376 -1.60 -6.70 27.12
C VAL A 376 -1.71 -6.05 25.73
N THR A 377 -2.92 -5.95 25.18
CA THR A 377 -3.17 -5.29 23.89
C THR A 377 -3.30 -3.78 24.02
N PHE A 378 -3.99 -3.29 25.05
CA PHE A 378 -4.40 -1.89 25.15
C PHE A 378 -3.58 -1.09 26.17
N MET A 379 -3.16 -1.70 27.28
CA MET A 379 -2.33 -1.03 28.29
C MET A 379 -0.88 -0.95 27.81
N LYS A 380 -0.23 0.19 28.03
CA LYS A 380 1.10 0.48 27.46
C LYS A 380 2.19 0.58 28.50
N THR A 381 1.83 0.65 29.77
CA THR A 381 2.78 0.56 30.88
C THR A 381 2.42 -0.57 31.82
N ASP A 382 3.40 -0.98 32.62
CA ASP A 382 3.28 -2.04 33.63
C ASP A 382 2.27 -1.63 34.70
N GLU A 383 2.26 -0.34 35.05
CA GLU A 383 1.33 0.26 36.00
C GLU A 383 -0.10 0.23 35.45
N GLU A 384 -0.34 0.70 34.22
CA GLU A 384 -1.66 0.67 33.58
C GLU A 384 -2.20 -0.78 33.47
N LEU A 385 -1.33 -1.73 33.10
CA LEU A 385 -1.71 -3.15 32.99
C LEU A 385 -2.11 -3.74 34.34
N SER A 386 -1.31 -3.45 35.38
CA SER A 386 -1.56 -3.96 36.72
C SER A 386 -2.83 -3.36 37.33
N GLU A 387 -3.05 -2.05 37.14
CA GLU A 387 -4.27 -1.37 37.62
C GLU A 387 -5.52 -1.88 36.89
N PHE A 388 -5.45 -2.05 35.57
CA PHE A 388 -6.55 -2.61 34.78
C PHE A 388 -6.92 -4.02 35.25
N LEU A 389 -5.96 -4.94 35.32
CA LEU A 389 -6.25 -6.33 35.68
C LEU A 389 -6.77 -6.46 37.12
N LYS A 390 -6.31 -5.62 38.05
CA LYS A 390 -6.89 -5.55 39.40
C LYS A 390 -8.35 -5.09 39.37
N GLY A 391 -8.70 -4.16 38.49
CA GLY A 391 -10.08 -3.70 38.32
C GLY A 391 -11.01 -4.74 37.69
N GLU A 392 -10.45 -5.73 36.99
CA GLU A 392 -11.16 -6.89 36.43
C GLU A 392 -11.08 -8.12 37.37
N ASP A 393 -10.80 -7.91 38.66
CA ASP A 393 -10.69 -8.95 39.70
C ASP A 393 -9.69 -10.08 39.42
N VAL A 394 -8.65 -9.82 38.61
CA VAL A 394 -7.61 -10.80 38.29
C VAL A 394 -6.61 -10.94 39.45
N SER A 395 -6.34 -12.18 39.88
CA SER A 395 -5.42 -12.45 41.00
C SER A 395 -3.98 -12.06 40.66
N LYS A 396 -3.19 -11.76 41.71
CA LYS A 396 -1.80 -11.26 41.57
C LYS A 396 -0.91 -12.21 40.76
N GLU A 397 -1.10 -13.53 40.87
CA GLU A 397 -0.30 -14.51 40.14
C GLU A 397 -0.46 -14.36 38.61
N TRP A 398 -1.69 -14.11 38.13
CA TRP A 398 -2.01 -13.93 36.72
C TRP A 398 -1.63 -12.54 36.21
N ILE A 399 -1.72 -11.51 37.06
CA ILE A 399 -1.18 -10.18 36.74
C ILE A 399 0.31 -10.30 36.44
N ASP A 400 1.05 -11.02 37.28
CA ASP A 400 2.47 -11.17 37.07
C ASP A 400 2.80 -12.00 35.81
N VAL A 401 1.98 -13.01 35.48
CA VAL A 401 2.09 -13.72 34.18
C VAL A 401 1.91 -12.73 33.03
N ALA A 402 0.92 -11.83 33.09
CA ALA A 402 0.68 -10.82 32.07
C ALA A 402 1.85 -9.82 31.97
N LEU A 403 2.51 -9.49 33.07
CA LEU A 403 3.71 -8.64 33.10
C LEU A 403 4.91 -9.31 32.42
N ASP A 404 5.07 -10.63 32.59
CA ASP A 404 6.13 -11.42 31.97
C ASP A 404 5.93 -11.64 30.46
N MET A 405 4.70 -11.47 29.96
CA MET A 405 4.40 -11.62 28.54
C MET A 405 5.13 -10.54 27.70
N PRO A 406 5.68 -10.91 26.53
CA PRO A 406 6.29 -9.95 25.63
C PRO A 406 5.23 -9.00 25.07
N SER A 407 5.55 -7.70 24.99
CA SER A 407 4.65 -6.63 24.51
C SER A 407 4.39 -6.61 22.99
N LYS A 408 4.15 -7.79 22.40
CA LYS A 408 4.02 -7.97 20.94
C LYS A 408 2.57 -8.01 20.46
N PHE A 409 1.60 -7.69 21.32
CA PHE A 409 0.18 -7.76 20.99
C PHE A 409 -0.37 -6.41 20.56
N SER A 410 -1.07 -6.41 19.43
CA SER A 410 -1.71 -5.23 18.87
C SER A 410 -2.78 -5.63 17.85
N GLY A 411 -3.71 -4.71 17.62
CA GLY A 411 -4.76 -4.86 16.62
C GLY A 411 -6.02 -5.52 17.17
N VAL A 412 -7.11 -5.27 16.46
CA VAL A 412 -8.46 -5.74 16.77
C VAL A 412 -9.04 -6.51 15.58
N GLY A 413 -10.02 -7.36 15.84
CA GLY A 413 -10.86 -7.99 14.81
C GLY A 413 -11.84 -7.01 14.16
N HIS A 414 -12.77 -7.52 13.35
CA HIS A 414 -13.92 -6.75 12.84
C HIS A 414 -15.19 -6.89 13.69
N LEU A 415 -15.22 -7.89 14.58
CA LEU A 415 -16.33 -8.16 15.51
C LEU A 415 -15.92 -7.89 16.96
N SER A 416 -16.90 -7.71 17.85
CA SER A 416 -16.70 -7.71 19.31
C SER A 416 -16.49 -9.14 19.83
N LEU A 417 -15.92 -9.29 21.03
CA LEU A 417 -15.81 -10.60 21.69
C LEU A 417 -17.20 -11.22 21.89
N LYS A 418 -18.17 -10.43 22.34
CA LYS A 418 -19.59 -10.82 22.46
C LYS A 418 -20.17 -11.39 21.18
N ALA A 419 -19.97 -10.72 20.03
CA ALA A 419 -20.47 -11.22 18.75
C ALA A 419 -19.77 -12.52 18.33
N MET A 420 -18.46 -12.61 18.54
CA MET A 420 -17.70 -13.83 18.24
C MET A 420 -18.15 -15.00 19.13
N GLN A 421 -18.41 -14.79 20.42
CA GLN A 421 -18.91 -15.82 21.34
C GLN A 421 -20.24 -16.40 20.89
N LYS A 422 -21.17 -15.58 20.36
CA LYS A 422 -22.44 -16.10 19.80
C LYS A 422 -22.24 -16.92 18.52
N ILE A 423 -21.22 -16.60 17.71
CA ILE A 423 -20.95 -17.25 16.41
C ILE A 423 -20.13 -18.55 16.56
N ILE A 424 -19.21 -18.62 17.53
CA ILE A 424 -18.29 -19.75 17.73
C ILE A 424 -19.00 -21.11 17.84
N PRO A 425 -20.13 -21.28 18.55
CA PRO A 425 -20.84 -22.56 18.62
C PRO A 425 -21.21 -23.13 17.24
N HIS A 426 -21.69 -22.28 16.34
CA HIS A 426 -22.08 -22.69 14.98
C HIS A 426 -20.85 -22.99 14.11
N LEU A 427 -19.78 -22.20 14.24
CA LEU A 427 -18.51 -22.53 13.57
C LEU A 427 -17.93 -23.86 14.09
N LYS A 428 -18.06 -24.14 15.39
CA LYS A 428 -17.62 -25.43 15.95
C LYS A 428 -18.43 -26.59 15.36
N ALA A 429 -19.74 -26.41 15.13
CA ALA A 429 -20.58 -27.40 14.47
C ALA A 429 -20.17 -27.71 13.01
N GLY A 430 -19.49 -26.79 12.32
CA GLY A 430 -19.04 -26.97 10.94
C GLY A 430 -19.58 -25.94 9.98
N GLU A 431 -20.48 -25.07 10.46
CA GLU A 431 -21.11 -24.05 9.63
C GLU A 431 -20.08 -23.07 9.07
N ASN A 432 -20.33 -22.61 7.84
CA ASN A 432 -19.55 -21.52 7.27
C ASN A 432 -19.88 -20.20 7.99
N TYR A 433 -19.03 -19.17 7.83
CA TYR A 433 -19.19 -17.90 8.54
C TYR A 433 -20.56 -17.24 8.32
N THR A 434 -21.09 -17.26 7.10
CA THR A 434 -22.37 -16.62 6.77
C THR A 434 -23.51 -17.30 7.51
N GLU A 435 -23.56 -18.62 7.45
CA GLU A 435 -24.59 -19.41 8.13
C GLU A 435 -24.45 -19.34 9.65
N ALA A 436 -23.23 -19.38 10.17
CA ALA A 436 -22.95 -19.20 11.58
C ALA A 436 -23.39 -17.83 12.11
N CYS A 437 -23.28 -16.76 11.29
CA CYS A 437 -23.83 -15.44 11.65
C CYS A 437 -25.36 -15.46 11.67
N ARG A 438 -26.00 -16.06 10.66
CA ARG A 438 -27.46 -16.18 10.57
C ARG A 438 -28.03 -16.92 11.79
N LEU A 439 -27.47 -18.08 12.11
CA LEU A 439 -27.87 -18.89 13.26
C LEU A 439 -27.62 -18.18 14.60
N ALA A 440 -26.61 -17.32 14.67
CA ALA A 440 -26.34 -16.45 15.82
C ALA A 440 -27.28 -15.22 15.93
N GLY A 441 -28.25 -15.08 15.02
CA GLY A 441 -29.21 -13.97 15.00
C GLY A 441 -28.70 -12.69 14.31
N TYR A 442 -27.62 -12.78 13.54
CA TYR A 442 -27.04 -11.66 12.81
C TYR A 442 -27.39 -11.72 11.32
N GLU A 443 -28.54 -11.15 10.96
CA GLU A 443 -28.90 -10.89 9.56
C GLU A 443 -28.47 -9.50 9.10
N SER A 444 -28.10 -9.38 7.83
CA SER A 444 -27.70 -8.09 7.25
C SER A 444 -28.93 -7.19 7.11
N LYS A 445 -29.04 -6.16 7.95
CA LYS A 445 -30.08 -5.13 7.80
C LYS A 445 -29.92 -4.45 6.44
N VAL A 446 -30.86 -4.71 5.53
CA VAL A 446 -31.03 -3.89 4.32
C VAL A 446 -31.33 -2.47 4.79
N ALA A 447 -30.61 -1.47 4.26
CA ALA A 447 -30.83 -0.08 4.64
C ALA A 447 -32.30 0.31 4.49
N ASP A 448 -32.89 0.87 5.56
CA ASP A 448 -34.33 1.08 5.69
C ASP A 448 -34.94 2.08 4.68
N LYS A 449 -34.14 2.80 3.87
CA LYS A 449 -34.64 3.63 2.75
C LYS A 449 -33.55 3.88 1.70
N LYS A 450 -33.81 3.45 0.47
CA LYS A 450 -33.05 3.87 -0.73
C LYS A 450 -33.32 5.36 -1.01
N SER A 451 -32.47 5.98 -1.81
CA SER A 451 -32.61 7.39 -2.17
C SER A 451 -32.28 7.63 -3.64
N MET A 452 -32.78 8.73 -4.21
CA MET A 452 -32.45 9.10 -5.59
C MET A 452 -30.96 9.40 -5.81
N LYS A 453 -30.23 9.86 -4.79
CA LYS A 453 -28.81 10.26 -4.91
C LYS A 453 -27.95 9.51 -3.90
N LEU A 454 -26.77 9.08 -4.32
CA LEU A 454 -25.83 8.41 -3.42
C LEU A 454 -25.48 9.30 -2.21
N PRO A 455 -25.52 8.74 -0.98
CA PRO A 455 -25.04 9.40 0.22
C PRO A 455 -23.51 9.55 0.18
N ALA A 456 -22.92 10.14 1.22
CA ALA A 456 -21.47 10.23 1.32
C ALA A 456 -20.86 8.85 1.58
N ILE A 457 -19.70 8.57 0.96
CA ILE A 457 -18.98 7.32 1.19
C ILE A 457 -18.59 7.23 2.68
N PRO A 458 -18.90 6.12 3.39
CA PRO A 458 -18.51 5.93 4.78
C PRO A 458 -16.99 5.86 4.90
N ALA A 459 -16.38 6.93 5.42
CA ALA A 459 -14.93 7.04 5.53
C ALA A 459 -14.31 6.08 6.56
N ASP A 460 -15.12 5.56 7.48
CA ASP A 460 -14.67 4.69 8.57
C ASP A 460 -14.41 3.24 8.11
N GLU A 461 -15.06 2.82 7.02
CA GLU A 461 -14.90 1.48 6.45
C GLU A 461 -13.68 1.37 5.52
N ILE A 462 -13.38 2.45 4.78
CA ILE A 462 -12.29 2.48 3.80
C ILE A 462 -11.16 3.36 4.32
N ARG A 463 -10.03 2.74 4.67
CA ARG A 463 -8.85 3.48 5.19
C ARG A 463 -7.91 4.03 4.12
N ASN A 464 -8.01 3.57 2.87
CA ASN A 464 -7.12 4.01 1.81
C ASN A 464 -7.60 5.37 1.24
N PRO A 465 -6.86 6.48 1.45
CA PRO A 465 -7.29 7.81 1.02
C PRO A 465 -7.41 7.94 -0.50
N VAL A 466 -6.63 7.18 -1.29
CA VAL A 466 -6.71 7.18 -2.76
C VAL A 466 -8.07 6.64 -3.19
N VAL A 467 -8.49 5.52 -2.58
CA VAL A 467 -9.77 4.88 -2.85
C VAL A 467 -10.92 5.78 -2.43
N ILE A 468 -10.90 6.33 -1.21
CA ILE A 468 -11.96 7.23 -0.72
C ILE A 468 -12.15 8.40 -1.69
N ARG A 469 -11.06 9.00 -2.17
CA ARG A 469 -11.14 10.12 -3.13
C ARG A 469 -11.74 9.68 -4.46
N ALA A 470 -11.31 8.56 -5.02
CA ALA A 470 -11.84 8.03 -6.27
C ALA A 470 -13.35 7.74 -6.16
N LEU A 471 -13.77 7.00 -5.13
CA LEU A 471 -15.19 6.71 -4.86
C LEU A 471 -16.01 7.99 -4.62
N SER A 472 -15.44 8.98 -3.91
CA SER A 472 -16.10 10.27 -3.69
C SER A 472 -16.28 11.07 -4.98
N GLN A 473 -15.34 11.00 -5.93
CA GLN A 473 -15.51 11.64 -7.25
C GLN A 473 -16.51 10.85 -8.11
N ALA A 474 -16.46 9.52 -8.10
CA ALA A 474 -17.44 8.69 -8.79
C ALA A 474 -18.87 8.96 -8.30
N ARG A 475 -19.07 9.04 -6.99
CA ARG A 475 -20.34 9.48 -6.37
C ARG A 475 -20.82 10.82 -6.93
N LYS A 476 -19.94 11.81 -7.08
CA LYS A 476 -20.30 13.12 -7.64
C LYS A 476 -20.73 13.02 -9.10
N VAL A 477 -20.03 12.20 -9.89
CA VAL A 477 -20.38 11.95 -11.30
C VAL A 477 -21.76 11.27 -11.38
N VAL A 478 -21.97 10.18 -10.64
CA VAL A 478 -23.26 9.47 -10.59
C VAL A 478 -24.39 10.41 -10.20
N ASN A 479 -24.24 11.18 -9.12
CA ASN A 479 -25.27 12.11 -8.67
C ASN A 479 -25.53 13.24 -9.68
N ALA A 480 -24.52 13.68 -10.43
CA ALA A 480 -24.68 14.68 -11.48
C ALA A 480 -25.43 14.13 -12.70
N VAL A 481 -25.08 12.91 -13.14
CA VAL A 481 -25.80 12.19 -14.21
C VAL A 481 -27.26 11.99 -13.80
N ILE A 482 -27.53 11.52 -12.58
CA ILE A 482 -28.90 11.33 -12.07
C ILE A 482 -29.66 12.66 -12.03
N SER A 483 -29.00 13.75 -11.61
CA SER A 483 -29.64 15.06 -11.57
C SER A 483 -30.04 15.57 -12.97
N ARG A 484 -29.36 15.10 -14.03
CA ARG A 484 -29.62 15.52 -15.41
C ARG A 484 -30.60 14.59 -16.14
N TYR A 485 -30.53 13.29 -15.89
CA TYR A 485 -31.20 12.26 -16.68
C TYR A 485 -32.24 11.42 -15.91
N GLY A 486 -32.39 11.65 -14.59
CA GLY A 486 -33.22 10.83 -13.71
C GLY A 486 -32.50 9.56 -13.24
N SER A 487 -33.22 8.62 -12.62
CA SER A 487 -32.61 7.37 -12.15
C SER A 487 -32.23 6.43 -13.31
N PRO A 488 -31.06 5.76 -13.25
CA PRO A 488 -30.63 4.81 -14.27
C PRO A 488 -31.39 3.49 -14.20
N CYS A 489 -31.45 2.76 -15.30
CA CYS A 489 -31.89 1.36 -15.33
C CYS A 489 -30.79 0.42 -14.80
N ALA A 490 -29.53 0.71 -15.14
CA ALA A 490 -28.38 -0.05 -14.66
C ALA A 490 -27.13 0.84 -14.51
N ILE A 491 -26.23 0.44 -13.61
CA ILE A 491 -24.90 1.04 -13.47
C ILE A 491 -23.84 -0.05 -13.62
N HIS A 492 -22.96 0.10 -14.61
CA HIS A 492 -21.84 -0.78 -14.86
C HIS A 492 -20.53 -0.11 -14.41
N VAL A 493 -19.72 -0.81 -13.64
CA VAL A 493 -18.54 -0.25 -12.99
C VAL A 493 -17.31 -1.07 -13.32
N GLU A 494 -16.33 -0.48 -13.99
CA GLU A 494 -14.97 -0.98 -14.04
C GLU A 494 -14.09 -0.24 -13.03
N MET A 495 -13.23 -1.00 -12.35
CA MET A 495 -12.27 -0.47 -11.40
C MET A 495 -10.84 -0.77 -11.88
N ALA A 496 -9.97 0.23 -11.91
CA ALA A 496 -8.55 0.01 -12.18
C ALA A 496 -7.90 -0.97 -11.17
N ARG A 497 -7.04 -1.87 -11.67
CA ARG A 497 -6.28 -2.85 -10.86
C ARG A 497 -5.44 -2.21 -9.75
N GLU A 498 -4.98 -1.00 -9.99
CA GLU A 498 -4.10 -0.25 -9.11
C GLU A 498 -4.79 0.29 -7.85
N MET A 499 -6.10 0.54 -7.86
CA MET A 499 -6.79 1.18 -6.73
C MET A 499 -6.73 0.38 -5.43
N THR A 500 -6.75 -0.94 -5.54
CA THR A 500 -6.69 -1.86 -4.38
C THR A 500 -5.28 -2.06 -3.84
N LEU A 501 -4.26 -1.63 -4.56
CA LEU A 501 -2.87 -1.95 -4.28
C LEU A 501 -2.18 -0.86 -3.46
N SER A 502 -1.23 -1.28 -2.63
CA SER A 502 -0.29 -0.36 -1.97
C SER A 502 0.59 0.34 -3.02
N TYR A 503 1.28 1.42 -2.63
CA TYR A 503 2.24 2.08 -3.53
C TYR A 503 3.34 1.13 -4.00
N THR A 504 3.90 0.31 -3.11
CA THR A 504 4.96 -0.65 -3.45
C THR A 504 4.45 -1.75 -4.37
N ASP A 505 3.24 -2.26 -4.16
CA ASP A 505 2.68 -3.30 -5.03
C ASP A 505 2.28 -2.77 -6.41
N ARG A 506 1.90 -1.49 -6.52
CA ARG A 506 1.73 -0.82 -7.82
C ARG A 506 3.04 -0.70 -8.58
N LEU A 507 4.14 -0.33 -7.92
CA LEU A 507 5.45 -0.29 -8.56
C LEU A 507 5.88 -1.68 -9.06
N LYS A 508 5.61 -2.75 -8.29
CA LYS A 508 5.84 -4.13 -8.73
C LYS A 508 4.99 -4.48 -9.96
N LEU A 509 3.72 -4.08 -9.98
CA LEU A 509 2.83 -4.30 -11.11
C LEU A 509 3.34 -3.58 -12.38
N ILE A 510 3.73 -2.31 -12.27
CA ILE A 510 4.32 -1.52 -13.36
C ILE A 510 5.61 -2.18 -13.85
N GLY A 511 6.49 -2.59 -12.93
CA GLY A 511 7.73 -3.29 -13.26
C GLY A 511 7.48 -4.60 -14.00
N LYS A 512 6.44 -5.37 -13.62
CA LYS A 512 6.04 -6.57 -14.33
C LYS A 512 5.52 -6.27 -15.74
N GLN A 513 4.63 -5.28 -15.89
CA GLN A 513 4.11 -4.88 -17.20
C GLN A 513 5.22 -4.43 -18.16
N ARG A 514 6.24 -3.73 -17.64
CA ARG A 514 7.42 -3.36 -18.41
C ARG A 514 8.18 -4.58 -18.90
N LYS A 515 8.49 -5.54 -18.02
CA LYS A 515 9.15 -6.80 -18.40
C LYS A 515 8.34 -7.60 -19.42
N ASP A 516 7.03 -7.67 -19.26
CA ASP A 516 6.13 -8.36 -20.19
C ASP A 516 6.15 -7.69 -21.58
N ARG A 517 6.30 -6.35 -21.64
CA ARG A 517 6.46 -5.60 -22.89
C ARG A 517 7.83 -5.86 -23.53
N GLU A 518 8.91 -5.79 -22.76
CA GLU A 518 10.27 -6.10 -23.24
C GLU A 518 10.32 -7.52 -23.83
N GLN A 519 9.72 -8.51 -23.15
CA GLN A 519 9.64 -9.88 -23.67
C GLN A 519 8.81 -10.00 -24.95
N ARG A 520 7.75 -9.19 -25.09
CA ARG A 520 6.95 -9.13 -26.31
C ARG A 520 7.76 -8.55 -27.47
N GLU A 521 8.53 -7.49 -27.23
CA GLU A 521 9.42 -6.87 -28.22
C GLU A 521 10.51 -7.85 -28.68
N ILE A 522 11.13 -8.59 -27.75
CA ILE A 522 12.07 -9.69 -28.08
C ILE A 522 11.40 -10.77 -28.95
N SER A 523 10.15 -11.12 -28.66
CA SER A 523 9.42 -12.11 -29.46
C SER A 523 9.12 -11.60 -30.87
N VAL A 524 8.81 -10.32 -31.02
CA VAL A 524 8.60 -9.66 -32.33
C VAL A 524 9.88 -9.71 -33.16
N GLU A 525 11.03 -9.40 -32.55
CA GLU A 525 12.31 -9.39 -33.25
C GLU A 525 12.72 -10.80 -33.70
N LYS A 526 12.56 -11.80 -32.84
CA LYS A 526 12.80 -13.19 -33.24
C LYS A 526 11.89 -13.66 -34.36
N ILE A 527 10.63 -13.22 -34.39
CA ILE A 527 9.72 -13.55 -35.48
C ILE A 527 10.19 -12.92 -36.80
N ARG A 528 10.68 -11.67 -36.76
CA ARG A 528 11.28 -11.02 -37.94
C ARG A 528 12.48 -11.79 -38.47
N GLU A 529 13.40 -12.17 -37.57
CA GLU A 529 14.61 -12.92 -37.91
C GLU A 529 14.30 -14.30 -38.52
N ILE A 530 13.36 -15.05 -37.93
CA ILE A 530 13.10 -16.45 -38.31
C ILE A 530 12.22 -16.55 -39.57
N TYR A 531 11.20 -15.68 -39.69
CA TYR A 531 10.16 -15.82 -40.71
C TYR A 531 10.16 -14.70 -41.76
N GLY A 532 10.99 -13.67 -41.63
CA GLY A 532 11.08 -12.57 -42.61
C GLY A 532 9.85 -11.64 -42.66
N TYR A 533 9.03 -11.60 -41.61
CA TYR A 533 7.85 -10.72 -41.55
C TYR A 533 8.16 -9.36 -40.94
N ASP A 534 8.04 -8.27 -41.70
CA ASP A 534 8.34 -6.91 -41.21
C ASP A 534 7.42 -6.42 -40.07
N SER A 535 6.18 -6.92 -40.00
CA SER A 535 5.15 -6.48 -39.04
C SER A 535 4.28 -7.62 -38.49
N PRO A 536 4.80 -8.45 -37.57
CA PRO A 536 4.04 -9.56 -36.98
C PRO A 536 2.84 -9.04 -36.15
N LYS A 537 1.68 -9.67 -36.34
CA LYS A 537 0.42 -9.33 -35.66
C LYS A 537 0.42 -9.88 -34.23
N GLY A 538 -0.52 -9.39 -33.42
CA GLY A 538 -0.66 -9.85 -32.03
C GLY A 538 -0.93 -11.36 -31.87
N GLY A 539 -1.58 -11.97 -32.87
CA GLY A 539 -1.81 -13.42 -32.94
C GLY A 539 -0.51 -14.20 -33.16
N ASP A 540 0.35 -13.73 -34.06
CA ASP A 540 1.63 -14.36 -34.42
C ASP A 540 2.56 -14.40 -33.20
N VAL A 541 2.66 -13.26 -32.50
CA VAL A 541 3.43 -13.14 -31.25
C VAL A 541 2.87 -14.04 -30.15
N LEU A 542 1.57 -14.37 -30.17
CA LEU A 542 0.99 -15.32 -29.25
C LEU A 542 1.29 -16.78 -29.66
N LYS A 543 1.15 -17.14 -30.95
CA LYS A 543 1.53 -18.47 -31.46
C LYS A 543 2.98 -18.79 -31.13
N PHE A 544 3.90 -17.88 -31.44
CA PHE A 544 5.34 -18.06 -31.17
C PHE A 544 5.66 -18.21 -29.67
N ARG A 545 5.00 -17.44 -28.79
CA ARG A 545 5.20 -17.58 -27.34
C ARG A 545 4.68 -18.92 -26.82
N LEU A 546 3.51 -19.36 -27.27
CA LEU A 546 2.93 -20.66 -26.89
C LEU A 546 3.78 -21.82 -27.42
N TYR A 547 4.29 -21.74 -28.65
CA TYR A 547 5.23 -22.70 -29.21
C TYR A 547 6.46 -22.90 -28.29
N ASN A 548 7.09 -21.81 -27.88
CA ASN A 548 8.25 -21.86 -26.99
C ASN A 548 7.91 -22.39 -25.59
N GLU A 549 6.77 -21.95 -25.02
CA GLU A 549 6.30 -22.43 -23.70
C GLU A 549 5.99 -23.93 -23.71
N GLN A 550 5.52 -24.47 -24.84
CA GLN A 550 5.16 -25.88 -25.03
C GLN A 550 6.32 -26.74 -25.56
N SER A 551 7.56 -26.24 -25.50
CA SER A 551 8.75 -26.92 -26.01
C SER A 551 8.60 -27.41 -27.46
N GLY A 552 7.93 -26.62 -28.30
CA GLY A 552 7.75 -26.88 -29.73
C GLY A 552 6.79 -28.04 -30.05
N ARG A 553 5.86 -28.37 -29.16
CA ARG A 553 4.89 -29.47 -29.35
C ARG A 553 3.45 -28.99 -29.33
N CYS A 554 2.60 -29.74 -30.04
CA CYS A 554 1.15 -29.60 -29.96
C CYS A 554 0.69 -29.91 -28.53
N ALA A 555 -0.11 -29.03 -27.93
CA ALA A 555 -0.58 -29.22 -26.57
C ALA A 555 -1.56 -30.39 -26.40
N TYR A 556 -2.15 -30.91 -27.49
CA TYR A 556 -3.10 -32.02 -27.45
C TYR A 556 -2.49 -33.34 -27.93
N SER A 557 -2.01 -33.39 -29.18
CA SER A 557 -1.42 -34.62 -29.71
C SER A 557 0.04 -34.84 -29.34
N LEU A 558 0.70 -33.88 -28.68
CA LEU A 558 2.10 -33.96 -28.23
C LEU A 558 3.13 -34.13 -29.37
N LYS A 559 2.66 -34.15 -30.62
CA LYS A 559 3.46 -34.18 -31.84
C LYS A 559 4.34 -32.92 -31.92
N PRO A 560 5.58 -33.03 -32.42
CA PRO A 560 6.41 -31.86 -32.68
C PRO A 560 5.72 -30.96 -33.72
N ILE A 561 5.79 -29.65 -33.48
CA ILE A 561 5.34 -28.62 -34.42
C ILE A 561 6.58 -28.15 -35.18
N ASP A 562 6.48 -28.08 -36.50
CA ASP A 562 7.55 -27.53 -37.33
C ASP A 562 7.71 -26.03 -37.04
N PRO A 563 8.89 -25.57 -36.55
CA PRO A 563 9.13 -24.17 -36.25
C PRO A 563 8.87 -23.26 -37.44
N MET A 564 9.16 -23.67 -38.68
CA MET A 564 9.01 -22.80 -39.87
C MET A 564 7.55 -22.61 -40.29
N ARG A 565 6.67 -23.51 -39.84
CA ARG A 565 5.25 -23.51 -40.22
C ARG A 565 4.32 -22.96 -39.13
N VAL A 566 4.85 -22.62 -37.95
CA VAL A 566 4.04 -22.11 -36.80
C VAL A 566 3.13 -20.95 -37.19
N LEU A 567 3.59 -20.06 -38.07
CA LEU A 567 2.87 -18.88 -38.53
C LEU A 567 2.08 -19.11 -39.83
N GLU A 568 2.19 -20.28 -40.45
CA GLU A 568 1.41 -20.66 -41.63
C GLU A 568 -0.07 -20.75 -41.28
N ASP A 569 -0.92 -20.16 -42.13
CA ASP A 569 -2.37 -20.20 -41.96
C ASP A 569 -2.87 -21.65 -42.11
N GLY A 570 -3.70 -22.09 -41.17
CA GLY A 570 -4.28 -23.43 -41.18
C GLY A 570 -3.38 -24.57 -40.68
N TYR A 571 -2.10 -24.35 -40.37
CA TYR A 571 -1.23 -25.39 -39.79
C TYR A 571 -1.44 -25.59 -38.29
N CYS A 572 -1.32 -24.49 -37.52
CA CYS A 572 -1.53 -24.48 -36.07
C CYS A 572 -2.51 -23.37 -35.66
N GLU A 573 -3.32 -23.67 -34.66
CA GLU A 573 -4.32 -22.77 -34.10
C GLU A 573 -4.09 -22.54 -32.60
N ILE A 574 -4.56 -21.38 -32.13
CA ILE A 574 -4.59 -21.07 -30.71
C ILE A 574 -5.96 -21.49 -30.19
N ASP A 575 -6.00 -22.55 -29.40
CA ASP A 575 -7.23 -23.04 -28.78
C ASP A 575 -7.41 -22.53 -27.35
N HIS A 576 -8.66 -22.41 -26.93
CA HIS A 576 -9.07 -22.25 -25.54
C HIS A 576 -9.24 -23.63 -24.89
N VAL A 577 -8.36 -23.96 -23.93
CA VAL A 577 -8.37 -25.25 -23.23
C VAL A 577 -9.75 -25.53 -22.65
N ILE A 578 -10.30 -24.58 -21.90
CA ILE A 578 -11.72 -24.52 -21.58
C ILE A 578 -12.37 -23.58 -22.59
N PRO A 579 -13.33 -24.04 -23.39
CA PRO A 579 -14.00 -23.23 -24.42
C PRO A 579 -14.44 -21.86 -23.91
N PHE A 580 -14.33 -20.84 -24.74
CA PHE A 580 -14.72 -19.48 -24.37
C PHE A 580 -16.22 -19.42 -24.09
N SER A 581 -17.04 -20.11 -24.89
CA SER A 581 -18.51 -20.20 -24.69
C SER A 581 -18.89 -20.71 -23.30
N ARG A 582 -18.04 -21.54 -22.68
CA ARG A 582 -18.27 -22.16 -21.35
C ARG A 582 -17.51 -21.48 -20.20
N SER A 583 -16.68 -20.48 -20.47
CA SER A 583 -15.81 -19.90 -19.42
C SER A 583 -15.69 -18.38 -19.44
N TYR A 584 -15.89 -17.72 -20.58
CA TYR A 584 -15.48 -16.33 -20.83
C TYR A 584 -13.99 -16.05 -20.53
N ASP A 585 -13.15 -17.09 -20.46
CA ASP A 585 -11.73 -16.96 -20.15
C ASP A 585 -10.89 -16.79 -21.43
N ASN A 586 -10.67 -15.55 -21.85
CA ASN A 586 -9.74 -15.25 -22.94
C ASN A 586 -8.29 -15.01 -22.46
N SER A 587 -7.96 -15.38 -21.21
CA SER A 587 -6.63 -15.15 -20.65
C SER A 587 -5.56 -16.03 -21.29
N TYR A 588 -4.30 -15.60 -21.17
CA TYR A 588 -3.15 -16.36 -21.66
C TYR A 588 -3.05 -17.78 -21.08
N PHE A 589 -3.49 -17.98 -19.83
CA PHE A 589 -3.42 -19.28 -19.17
C PHE A 589 -4.48 -20.27 -19.64
N ASN A 590 -5.51 -19.80 -20.38
CA ASN A 590 -6.48 -20.67 -21.02
C ASN A 590 -6.14 -20.94 -22.49
N LYS A 591 -5.00 -20.46 -23.00
CA LYS A 591 -4.62 -20.60 -24.41
C LYS A 591 -3.46 -21.55 -24.61
N VAL A 592 -3.57 -22.41 -25.62
CA VAL A 592 -2.52 -23.35 -26.05
C VAL A 592 -2.40 -23.36 -27.57
N LEU A 593 -1.23 -23.73 -28.07
CA LEU A 593 -0.97 -23.93 -29.49
C LEU A 593 -1.16 -25.41 -29.84
N VAL A 594 -1.99 -25.68 -30.83
CA VAL A 594 -2.35 -27.04 -31.25
C VAL A 594 -2.38 -27.14 -32.77
N LEU A 595 -2.24 -28.35 -33.30
CA LEU A 595 -2.49 -28.61 -34.71
C LEU A 595 -3.97 -28.38 -35.00
N THR A 596 -4.27 -27.79 -36.16
CA THR A 596 -5.64 -27.43 -36.55
C THR A 596 -6.62 -28.62 -36.48
N ALA A 597 -6.19 -29.81 -36.91
CA ALA A 597 -7.01 -31.02 -36.86
C ALA A 597 -7.43 -31.39 -35.42
N GLU A 598 -6.52 -31.27 -34.45
CA GLU A 598 -6.78 -31.60 -33.05
C GLU A 598 -7.72 -30.58 -32.39
N ASN A 599 -7.61 -29.30 -32.80
CA ASN A 599 -8.52 -28.25 -32.32
C ASN A 599 -9.96 -28.51 -32.78
N ARG A 600 -10.12 -28.85 -34.07
CA ARG A 600 -11.43 -29.14 -34.67
C ARG A 600 -12.09 -30.35 -34.01
N ASP A 601 -11.32 -31.43 -33.82
CA ASP A 601 -11.84 -32.65 -33.19
C ASP A 601 -12.25 -32.40 -31.72
N LYS A 602 -11.46 -31.63 -30.95
CA LYS A 602 -11.83 -31.25 -29.58
C LYS A 602 -13.16 -30.47 -29.54
N SER A 603 -13.34 -29.50 -30.43
CA SER A 603 -14.53 -28.63 -30.48
C SER A 603 -14.83 -27.94 -29.12
N ASN A 604 -16.10 -27.78 -28.73
CA ASN A 604 -16.55 -27.09 -27.51
C ASN A 604 -16.41 -27.92 -26.21
N ARG A 605 -15.48 -28.89 -26.19
CA ARG A 605 -15.17 -29.76 -25.05
C ARG A 605 -13.87 -29.34 -24.37
N ILE A 606 -13.67 -29.76 -23.12
CA ILE A 606 -12.33 -29.77 -22.50
C ILE A 606 -11.56 -31.01 -22.95
N PRO A 607 -10.21 -31.08 -22.79
CA PRO A 607 -9.45 -32.25 -23.21
C PRO A 607 -9.99 -33.58 -22.69
N ALA A 608 -10.32 -33.70 -21.40
CA ALA A 608 -10.88 -34.94 -20.84
C ALA A 608 -12.20 -35.38 -21.48
N GLU A 609 -13.12 -34.43 -21.73
CA GLU A 609 -14.39 -34.70 -22.43
C GLU A 609 -14.17 -35.14 -23.89
N TRP A 610 -13.08 -34.67 -24.51
CA TRP A 610 -12.70 -35.06 -25.87
C TRP A 610 -12.10 -36.46 -25.95
N PHE A 611 -11.21 -36.83 -25.01
CA PHE A 611 -10.67 -38.20 -24.92
C PHE A 611 -11.75 -39.25 -24.58
N GLY A 612 -12.83 -38.84 -23.92
CA GLY A 612 -13.98 -39.71 -23.65
C GLY A 612 -13.61 -40.87 -22.71
N ALA A 613 -13.91 -42.10 -23.12
CA ALA A 613 -13.66 -43.33 -22.34
C ALA A 613 -12.22 -43.89 -22.50
N ASP A 614 -11.37 -43.26 -23.31
CA ASP A 614 -9.99 -43.72 -23.54
C ASP A 614 -9.06 -43.30 -22.38
N GLU A 615 -9.13 -44.06 -21.28
CA GLU A 615 -8.35 -43.81 -20.07
C GLU A 615 -6.84 -43.94 -20.29
N GLN A 616 -6.42 -44.83 -21.19
CA GLN A 616 -4.99 -45.04 -21.50
C GLN A 616 -4.42 -43.80 -22.20
N ARG A 617 -5.09 -43.30 -23.24
CA ARG A 617 -4.66 -42.11 -23.97
C ARG A 617 -4.70 -40.86 -23.08
N TRP A 618 -5.68 -40.75 -22.18
CA TRP A 618 -5.72 -39.69 -21.16
C TRP A 618 -4.55 -39.77 -20.16
N HIS A 619 -4.20 -40.98 -19.71
CA HIS A 619 -3.08 -41.19 -18.80
C HIS A 619 -1.75 -40.79 -19.43
N GLU A 620 -1.48 -41.26 -20.65
CA GLU A 620 -0.29 -40.90 -21.42
C GLU A 620 -0.19 -39.39 -21.67
N PHE A 621 -1.32 -38.77 -22.04
CA PHE A 621 -1.44 -37.31 -22.18
C PHE A 621 -1.08 -36.58 -20.88
N SER A 622 -1.67 -37.02 -19.76
CA SER A 622 -1.51 -36.38 -18.46
C SER A 622 -0.07 -36.39 -17.98
N GLU A 623 0.61 -37.54 -18.07
CA GLU A 623 2.03 -37.68 -17.71
C GLU A 623 2.91 -36.79 -18.57
N LYS A 624 2.67 -36.76 -19.89
CA LYS A 624 3.48 -35.92 -20.78
C LYS A 624 3.26 -34.44 -20.51
N ILE A 625 2.03 -34.02 -20.27
CA ILE A 625 1.69 -32.63 -19.97
C ILE A 625 2.30 -32.17 -18.64
N LYS A 626 2.30 -33.03 -17.60
CA LYS A 626 3.02 -32.78 -16.33
C LYS A 626 4.53 -32.57 -16.58
N SER A 627 5.12 -33.26 -17.55
CA SER A 627 6.54 -33.10 -17.91
C SER A 627 6.90 -31.81 -18.68
N MET A 628 5.93 -31.10 -19.27
CA MET A 628 6.17 -29.90 -20.12
C MET A 628 6.50 -28.61 -19.33
N HIS A 629 6.65 -28.67 -18.00
CA HIS A 629 6.98 -27.50 -17.14
C HIS A 629 6.08 -26.26 -17.36
N LEU A 630 4.82 -26.48 -17.78
CA LEU A 630 3.85 -25.42 -18.03
C LEU A 630 3.50 -24.69 -16.72
N PRO A 631 3.10 -23.40 -16.79
CA PRO A 631 2.60 -22.70 -15.62
C PRO A 631 1.41 -23.45 -14.99
N PHE A 632 1.42 -23.64 -13.67
CA PHE A 632 0.41 -24.43 -12.95
C PHE A 632 -1.05 -24.10 -13.33
N PRO A 633 -1.49 -22.84 -13.51
CA PRO A 633 -2.86 -22.56 -13.91
C PRO A 633 -3.24 -23.10 -15.29
N LYS A 634 -2.28 -23.19 -16.21
CA LYS A 634 -2.49 -23.74 -17.55
C LYS A 634 -2.51 -25.28 -17.47
N LEU A 635 -1.56 -25.85 -16.73
CA LEU A 635 -1.50 -27.27 -16.43
C LEU A 635 -2.83 -27.79 -15.83
N ASN A 636 -3.33 -27.11 -14.80
CA ASN A 636 -4.56 -27.50 -14.13
C ASN A 636 -5.80 -27.45 -15.06
N ARG A 637 -5.84 -26.52 -16.03
CA ARG A 637 -6.92 -26.46 -17.02
C ARG A 637 -6.84 -27.63 -18.02
N LEU A 638 -5.64 -27.96 -18.47
CA LEU A 638 -5.41 -29.07 -19.42
C LEU A 638 -5.77 -30.42 -18.80
N LEU A 639 -5.49 -30.60 -17.50
CA LEU A 639 -5.75 -31.83 -16.75
C LEU A 639 -7.16 -31.87 -16.11
N SER A 640 -8.04 -30.92 -16.45
CA SER A 640 -9.40 -30.88 -15.91
C SER A 640 -10.22 -32.07 -16.41
N LYS A 641 -10.75 -32.90 -15.49
CA LYS A 641 -11.50 -34.12 -15.83
C LYS A 641 -12.97 -33.89 -16.16
N LYS A 642 -13.61 -32.90 -15.51
CA LYS A 642 -15.04 -32.66 -15.67
C LYS A 642 -15.38 -31.17 -15.51
N LEU A 643 -16.39 -30.71 -16.24
CA LEU A 643 -16.93 -29.36 -16.14
C LEU A 643 -18.45 -29.42 -15.89
N SER A 644 -18.86 -29.36 -14.62
CA SER A 644 -20.28 -29.34 -14.26
C SER A 644 -20.97 -28.03 -14.68
N PRO A 645 -22.31 -28.00 -14.82
CA PRO A 645 -23.05 -26.77 -15.10
C PRO A 645 -22.78 -25.65 -14.07
N ASP A 646 -22.61 -26.01 -12.80
CA ASP A 646 -22.25 -25.05 -11.75
C ASP A 646 -20.83 -24.50 -11.95
N HIS A 647 -19.87 -25.34 -12.33
CA HIS A 647 -18.52 -24.88 -12.67
C HIS A 647 -18.53 -23.89 -13.83
N VAL A 648 -19.32 -24.16 -14.88
CA VAL A 648 -19.49 -23.24 -16.03
C VAL A 648 -20.02 -21.89 -15.55
N ARG A 649 -21.06 -21.89 -14.73
CA ARG A 649 -21.65 -20.65 -14.17
C ARG A 649 -20.62 -19.87 -13.36
N GLU A 650 -19.91 -20.53 -12.43
CA GLU A 650 -18.89 -19.89 -11.60
C GLU A 650 -17.73 -19.32 -12.43
N LEU A 651 -17.27 -20.03 -13.46
CA LEU A 651 -16.21 -19.56 -14.35
C LEU A 651 -16.64 -18.30 -15.09
N LYS A 652 -17.83 -18.31 -15.71
CA LYS A 652 -18.39 -17.15 -16.41
C LYS A 652 -18.52 -15.95 -15.47
N GLU A 653 -19.13 -16.15 -14.30
CA GLU A 653 -19.30 -15.08 -13.30
C GLU A 653 -17.96 -14.51 -12.83
N ARG A 654 -16.99 -15.37 -12.51
CA ARG A 654 -15.66 -14.95 -12.03
C ARG A 654 -14.87 -14.19 -13.07
N ASN A 655 -14.94 -14.62 -14.33
CA ASN A 655 -14.16 -14.02 -15.40
C ASN A 655 -14.79 -12.71 -15.90
N LEU A 656 -16.13 -12.63 -15.88
CA LEU A 656 -16.89 -11.43 -16.22
C LEU A 656 -16.76 -10.35 -15.14
N ASN A 657 -16.95 -10.74 -13.87
CA ASN A 657 -17.09 -9.77 -12.78
C ASN A 657 -15.76 -9.43 -12.10
N ASP A 658 -15.62 -8.18 -11.67
CA ASP A 658 -14.53 -7.80 -10.76
C ASP A 658 -14.88 -8.19 -9.31
N THR A 659 -14.17 -9.19 -8.78
CA THR A 659 -14.40 -9.77 -7.45
C THR A 659 -13.62 -9.08 -6.32
N ARG A 660 -12.80 -8.08 -6.64
CA ARG A 660 -11.99 -7.37 -5.64
C ARG A 660 -12.86 -6.65 -4.61
N TYR A 661 -12.36 -6.57 -3.37
CA TYR A 661 -13.09 -5.99 -2.24
C TYR A 661 -13.70 -4.61 -2.53
N ILE A 662 -12.97 -3.71 -3.20
CA ILE A 662 -13.46 -2.35 -3.48
C ILE A 662 -14.54 -2.36 -4.57
N ALA A 663 -14.43 -3.23 -5.58
CA ALA A 663 -15.47 -3.39 -6.59
C ALA A 663 -16.76 -3.94 -5.96
N ARG A 664 -16.64 -4.95 -5.08
CA ARG A 664 -17.76 -5.47 -4.27
C ARG A 664 -18.37 -4.39 -3.38
N PHE A 665 -17.55 -3.60 -2.69
CA PHE A 665 -18.01 -2.47 -1.89
C PHE A 665 -18.82 -1.48 -2.74
N MET A 666 -18.30 -1.05 -3.89
CA MET A 666 -19.02 -0.08 -4.74
C MET A 666 -20.33 -0.66 -5.28
N LYS A 667 -20.34 -1.96 -5.64
CA LYS A 667 -21.54 -2.66 -6.09
C LYS A 667 -22.64 -2.63 -5.02
N GLU A 668 -22.34 -3.12 -3.82
CA GLU A 668 -23.32 -3.14 -2.72
C GLU A 668 -23.68 -1.72 -2.28
N TYR A 669 -22.71 -0.81 -2.17
CA TYR A 669 -22.95 0.59 -1.83
C TYR A 669 -23.95 1.27 -2.78
N ILE A 670 -23.82 1.09 -4.09
CA ILE A 670 -24.78 1.63 -5.06
C ILE A 670 -26.14 0.94 -4.90
N LYS A 671 -26.15 -0.40 -4.85
CA LYS A 671 -27.37 -1.22 -4.81
C LYS A 671 -28.24 -0.93 -3.58
N GLU A 672 -27.60 -0.71 -2.43
CA GLU A 672 -28.27 -0.46 -1.15
C GLU A 672 -28.75 0.99 -1.01
N ASN A 673 -28.16 1.95 -1.74
CA ASN A 673 -28.42 3.38 -1.50
C ASN A 673 -29.14 4.10 -2.65
N ILE A 674 -29.22 3.53 -3.86
CA ILE A 674 -29.88 4.15 -5.03
C ILE A 674 -31.22 3.50 -5.36
N GLU A 675 -32.22 4.33 -5.68
CA GLU A 675 -33.44 3.95 -6.39
C GLU A 675 -33.20 3.90 -7.91
N PHE A 676 -33.40 2.72 -8.51
CA PHE A 676 -33.29 2.51 -9.95
C PHE A 676 -34.59 2.89 -10.66
N HIS A 677 -34.50 3.11 -11.97
CA HIS A 677 -35.67 3.40 -12.80
C HIS A 677 -36.76 2.31 -12.61
N PRO A 678 -38.06 2.67 -12.51
CA PRO A 678 -39.13 1.69 -12.28
C PRO A 678 -39.20 0.58 -13.33
N GLU A 679 -38.90 0.93 -14.58
CA GLU A 679 -38.86 0.00 -15.73
C GLU A 679 -37.48 -0.67 -15.93
N ALA A 680 -36.62 -0.70 -14.92
CA ALA A 680 -35.34 -1.37 -15.02
C ALA A 680 -35.50 -2.90 -15.15
N PRO A 681 -34.81 -3.56 -16.09
CA PRO A 681 -34.96 -5.00 -16.30
C PRO A 681 -34.27 -5.82 -15.19
N GLY A 682 -34.97 -6.85 -14.69
CA GLY A 682 -34.44 -7.82 -13.73
C GLY A 682 -34.28 -7.28 -12.30
N LYS A 683 -33.76 -8.13 -11.39
CA LYS A 683 -33.53 -7.78 -9.97
C LYS A 683 -32.15 -7.18 -9.70
N GLN A 684 -31.20 -7.35 -10.62
CA GLN A 684 -29.82 -6.88 -10.48
C GLN A 684 -29.58 -5.70 -11.42
N HIS A 685 -29.30 -4.53 -10.83
CA HIS A 685 -29.10 -3.28 -11.57
C HIS A 685 -27.65 -2.77 -11.52
N VAL A 686 -26.78 -3.40 -10.74
CA VAL A 686 -25.38 -3.00 -10.60
C VAL A 686 -24.46 -4.14 -10.98
N PHE A 687 -23.52 -3.85 -11.88
CA PHE A 687 -22.58 -4.83 -12.43
C PHE A 687 -21.17 -4.29 -12.28
N THR A 688 -20.23 -5.17 -11.93
CA THR A 688 -18.81 -4.83 -11.87
C THR A 688 -18.10 -5.57 -12.99
N MET A 689 -17.45 -4.87 -13.91
CA MET A 689 -16.79 -5.50 -15.05
C MET A 689 -15.30 -5.66 -14.80
N ASN A 690 -14.77 -6.85 -15.12
CA ASN A 690 -13.35 -7.09 -15.07
C ASN A 690 -12.67 -6.41 -16.26
N GLY A 691 -11.64 -5.59 -16.00
CA GLY A 691 -10.94 -4.87 -17.07
C GLY A 691 -10.27 -5.74 -18.14
N SER A 692 -10.08 -7.05 -17.91
CA SER A 692 -9.68 -7.95 -19.00
C SER A 692 -10.78 -8.18 -20.03
N VAL A 693 -12.05 -8.15 -19.61
CA VAL A 693 -13.21 -8.24 -20.49
C VAL A 693 -13.36 -6.93 -21.26
N THR A 694 -13.27 -5.78 -20.59
CA THR A 694 -13.26 -4.46 -21.27
C THR A 694 -12.18 -4.41 -22.34
N ALA A 695 -10.94 -4.79 -22.00
CA ALA A 695 -9.82 -4.80 -22.94
C ALA A 695 -10.05 -5.76 -24.11
N PHE A 696 -10.70 -6.89 -23.87
CA PHE A 696 -11.04 -7.87 -24.89
C PHE A 696 -12.10 -7.33 -25.87
N LEU A 697 -13.24 -6.84 -25.37
CA LEU A 697 -14.31 -6.27 -26.19
C LEU A 697 -13.81 -5.07 -26.99
N ARG A 698 -13.09 -4.17 -26.33
CA ARG A 698 -12.47 -3.00 -26.95
C ARG A 698 -11.57 -3.38 -28.14
N ALA A 699 -10.73 -4.40 -27.99
CA ALA A 699 -9.86 -4.86 -29.07
C ALA A 699 -10.66 -5.48 -30.23
N ARG A 700 -11.73 -6.23 -29.94
CA ARG A 700 -12.57 -6.88 -30.96
C ARG A 700 -13.46 -5.89 -31.71
N TRP A 701 -13.90 -4.81 -31.06
CA TRP A 701 -14.60 -3.69 -31.67
C TRP A 701 -13.67 -2.69 -32.37
N GLY A 702 -12.38 -3.02 -32.54
CA GLY A 702 -11.45 -2.16 -33.28
C GLY A 702 -11.22 -0.78 -32.64
N LEU A 703 -11.31 -0.69 -31.31
CA LEU A 703 -11.11 0.53 -30.54
C LEU A 703 -9.70 0.57 -29.96
N THR A 704 -8.81 1.33 -30.58
CA THR A 704 -7.42 1.48 -30.14
C THR A 704 -7.33 2.38 -28.92
N LYS A 705 -6.50 2.00 -27.95
CA LYS A 705 -6.25 2.81 -26.76
C LYS A 705 -4.96 3.59 -26.96
N ASP A 706 -5.10 4.85 -27.32
CA ASP A 706 -4.00 5.80 -27.25
C ASP A 706 -3.96 6.45 -25.86
N ARG A 707 -2.80 6.38 -25.21
CA ARG A 707 -2.56 7.01 -23.90
C ARG A 707 -1.89 8.38 -24.04
N GLU A 708 -1.36 8.69 -25.23
CA GLU A 708 -0.70 9.96 -25.55
C GLU A 708 -1.74 11.04 -25.89
N GLU A 709 -2.91 10.67 -26.41
CA GLU A 709 -4.06 11.56 -26.64
C GLU A 709 -4.74 12.05 -25.35
N GLY A 710 -4.22 11.70 -24.17
CA GLY A 710 -4.70 12.21 -22.89
C GLY A 710 -5.81 11.37 -22.25
N PRO A 711 -6.82 11.98 -21.59
CA PRO A 711 -7.74 11.26 -20.70
C PRO A 711 -8.90 10.55 -21.43
N PHE A 712 -9.01 10.66 -22.76
CA PHE A 712 -10.14 10.13 -23.55
C PHE A 712 -10.27 8.61 -23.49
N HIS A 713 -9.17 7.88 -23.29
CA HIS A 713 -9.22 6.43 -23.15
C HIS A 713 -10.08 5.96 -21.97
N HIS A 714 -10.23 6.76 -20.91
CA HIS A 714 -11.13 6.45 -19.79
C HIS A 714 -12.60 6.52 -20.21
N ILE A 715 -12.92 7.41 -21.15
CA ILE A 715 -14.27 7.59 -21.67
C ILE A 715 -14.61 6.42 -22.60
N LEU A 716 -13.66 6.06 -23.45
CA LEU A 716 -13.75 4.90 -24.32
C LEU A 716 -13.98 3.63 -23.49
N ASP A 717 -13.17 3.39 -22.45
CA ASP A 717 -13.36 2.24 -21.55
C ASP A 717 -14.74 2.31 -20.85
N ALA A 718 -15.20 3.49 -20.39
CA ALA A 718 -16.53 3.65 -19.80
C ALA A 718 -17.69 3.38 -20.77
N ALA A 719 -17.54 3.72 -22.06
CA ALA A 719 -18.52 3.40 -23.10
C ALA A 719 -18.58 1.89 -23.37
N VAL A 720 -17.44 1.22 -23.41
CA VAL A 720 -17.38 -0.24 -23.52
C VAL A 720 -18.04 -0.90 -22.32
N VAL A 721 -17.78 -0.40 -21.12
CA VAL A 721 -18.42 -0.86 -19.87
C VAL A 721 -19.93 -0.68 -19.88
N ALA A 722 -20.43 0.47 -20.34
CA ALA A 722 -21.86 0.72 -20.47
C ALA A 722 -22.53 -0.25 -21.47
N ALA A 723 -21.87 -0.48 -22.62
CA ALA A 723 -22.42 -1.26 -23.73
C ALA A 723 -22.33 -2.79 -23.51
N ALA A 724 -21.41 -3.25 -22.66
CA ALA A 724 -21.21 -4.66 -22.33
C ALA A 724 -22.28 -5.17 -21.35
N ASP A 725 -23.55 -5.06 -21.73
CA ASP A 725 -24.68 -5.59 -20.98
C ASP A 725 -24.86 -7.10 -21.17
N ARG A 726 -25.86 -7.67 -20.50
CA ARG A 726 -26.12 -9.12 -20.56
C ARG A 726 -26.46 -9.59 -21.98
N ALA A 727 -27.23 -8.80 -22.73
CA ALA A 727 -27.62 -9.15 -24.10
C ALA A 727 -26.41 -9.16 -25.04
N CYS A 728 -25.54 -8.16 -24.93
CA CYS A 728 -24.28 -8.11 -25.66
C CYS A 728 -23.41 -9.33 -25.34
N MET A 729 -23.24 -9.68 -24.05
CA MET A 729 -22.43 -10.82 -23.66
C MET A 729 -22.99 -12.17 -24.13
N MET A 730 -24.32 -12.31 -24.19
CA MET A 730 -24.96 -13.51 -24.74
C MET A 730 -24.67 -13.66 -26.25
N ARG A 731 -24.71 -12.57 -27.03
CA ARG A 731 -24.34 -12.63 -28.46
C ARG A 731 -22.86 -12.97 -28.65
N VAL A 732 -21.97 -12.40 -27.83
CA VAL A 732 -20.54 -12.75 -27.82
C VAL A 732 -20.35 -14.24 -27.53
N GLU A 733 -21.09 -14.80 -26.56
CA GLU A 733 -21.08 -16.23 -26.28
C GLU A 733 -21.52 -17.06 -27.49
N SER A 734 -22.65 -16.71 -28.10
CA SER A 734 -23.17 -17.38 -29.30
C SER A 734 -22.18 -17.36 -30.46
N TYR A 735 -21.50 -16.22 -30.68
CA TYR A 735 -20.44 -16.10 -31.70
C TYR A 735 -19.28 -17.07 -31.45
N TYR A 736 -18.83 -17.24 -30.21
CA TYR A 736 -17.77 -18.19 -29.90
C TYR A 736 -18.26 -19.63 -29.94
N LYS A 737 -19.48 -19.92 -29.46
CA LYS A 737 -20.10 -21.24 -29.57
C LYS A 737 -20.13 -21.68 -31.03
N TYR A 738 -20.54 -20.80 -31.96
CA TYR A 738 -20.48 -21.07 -33.39
C TYR A 738 -19.07 -21.41 -33.87
N ARG A 739 -18.06 -20.59 -33.53
CA ARG A 739 -16.68 -20.83 -33.98
C ARG A 739 -16.04 -22.09 -33.42
N GLU A 740 -16.41 -22.47 -32.21
CA GLU A 740 -15.93 -23.70 -31.56
C GLU A 740 -16.59 -24.96 -32.16
N LEU A 741 -17.81 -24.83 -32.67
CA LEU A 741 -18.57 -25.92 -33.27
C LEU A 741 -18.39 -26.04 -34.79
N ARG A 742 -17.93 -24.98 -35.47
CA ARG A 742 -17.81 -24.94 -36.93
C ARG A 742 -16.76 -25.94 -37.43
N ASP A 743 -17.21 -26.97 -38.14
CA ASP A 743 -16.37 -27.76 -39.03
C ASP A 743 -16.32 -27.11 -40.43
N HIS A 744 -15.29 -27.37 -41.23
CA HIS A 744 -15.10 -26.68 -42.53
C HIS A 744 -16.07 -27.13 -43.64
N GLU A 745 -17.01 -28.05 -43.35
CA GLU A 745 -18.00 -28.52 -44.31
C GLU A 745 -19.30 -27.72 -44.30
N SER A 746 -19.88 -27.62 -45.48
CA SER A 746 -21.10 -26.92 -45.89
C SER A 746 -22.38 -27.40 -45.21
N GLN A 747 -22.40 -27.53 -43.89
CA GLN A 747 -23.59 -27.96 -43.14
C GLN A 747 -24.48 -26.76 -42.83
N LYS A 748 -25.81 -26.91 -42.93
CA LYS A 748 -26.79 -25.85 -42.57
C LYS A 748 -27.07 -25.79 -41.06
N THR A 749 -26.70 -26.85 -40.34
CA THR A 749 -26.94 -27.03 -38.91
C THR A 749 -25.70 -27.58 -38.24
N VAL A 750 -25.45 -27.22 -36.99
CA VAL A 750 -24.36 -27.78 -36.18
C VAL A 750 -24.91 -28.29 -34.86
N THR A 751 -24.47 -29.48 -34.45
CA THR A 751 -24.88 -30.09 -33.18
C THR A 751 -23.87 -29.76 -32.09
N ASP A 752 -24.34 -29.22 -30.98
CA ASP A 752 -23.53 -29.07 -29.77
C ASP A 752 -23.30 -30.45 -29.15
N MET A 753 -22.09 -30.99 -29.31
CA MET A 753 -21.71 -32.33 -28.83
C MET A 753 -21.79 -32.48 -27.30
N THR A 754 -21.90 -31.36 -26.56
CA THR A 754 -22.03 -31.37 -25.10
C THR A 754 -23.50 -31.37 -24.65
N THR A 755 -24.38 -30.66 -25.37
CA THR A 755 -25.79 -30.50 -24.97
C THR A 755 -26.78 -31.30 -25.82
N GLY A 756 -26.36 -31.79 -26.99
CA GLY A 756 -27.22 -32.44 -27.99
C GLY A 756 -28.10 -31.46 -28.78
N GLU A 757 -27.97 -30.15 -28.55
CA GLU A 757 -28.75 -29.11 -29.21
C GLU A 757 -28.33 -28.97 -30.68
N VAL A 758 -29.29 -29.02 -31.61
CA VAL A 758 -29.07 -28.75 -33.04
C VAL A 758 -29.35 -27.28 -33.30
N ILE A 759 -28.35 -26.56 -33.84
CA ILE A 759 -28.43 -25.12 -34.04
C ILE A 759 -28.31 -24.79 -35.52
N ALA A 760 -29.22 -23.97 -36.05
CA ALA A 760 -29.15 -23.48 -37.43
C ALA A 760 -28.03 -22.44 -37.58
N ILE A 761 -27.16 -22.60 -38.58
CA ILE A 761 -26.03 -21.67 -38.81
C ILE A 761 -26.51 -20.28 -39.24
N GLU A 762 -27.68 -20.21 -39.89
CA GLU A 762 -28.31 -18.96 -40.33
C GLU A 762 -28.69 -18.05 -39.15
N GLU A 763 -28.85 -18.60 -37.94
CA GLU A 763 -29.15 -17.86 -36.71
C GLU A 763 -27.88 -17.36 -35.98
N MET A 764 -26.69 -17.74 -36.45
CA MET A 764 -25.41 -17.46 -35.78
C MET A 764 -24.67 -16.27 -36.41
N GLU A 765 -24.19 -15.36 -35.55
CA GLU A 765 -23.43 -14.20 -36.01
C GLU A 765 -22.08 -14.62 -36.64
N THR A 766 -21.91 -14.33 -37.93
CA THR A 766 -20.67 -14.63 -38.68
C THR A 766 -19.55 -13.61 -38.43
N ARG A 767 -19.90 -12.41 -37.95
CA ARG A 767 -18.99 -11.35 -37.52
C ARG A 767 -19.09 -11.18 -36.02
N PHE A 768 -18.04 -10.63 -35.40
CA PHE A 768 -18.06 -10.38 -33.96
C PHE A 768 -19.13 -9.33 -33.61
N PRO A 769 -20.00 -9.56 -32.61
CA PRO A 769 -21.11 -8.66 -32.29
C PRO A 769 -20.62 -7.28 -31.88
N GLU A 770 -21.15 -6.24 -32.51
CA GLU A 770 -21.13 -4.87 -31.98
C GLU A 770 -22.38 -4.62 -31.12
N PRO A 771 -22.34 -3.73 -30.10
CA PRO A 771 -23.50 -3.40 -29.28
C PRO A 771 -24.75 -3.06 -30.10
N TRP A 772 -24.55 -2.25 -31.13
CA TRP A 772 -25.47 -1.99 -32.24
C TRP A 772 -24.63 -1.66 -33.48
N GLU A 773 -25.27 -1.67 -34.64
CA GLU A 773 -24.60 -1.35 -35.90
C GLU A 773 -24.04 0.08 -35.89
N GLY A 774 -22.76 0.22 -36.22
CA GLY A 774 -22.09 1.52 -36.26
C GLY A 774 -21.60 2.03 -34.90
N PHE A 775 -21.67 1.22 -33.82
CA PHE A 775 -21.23 1.63 -32.48
C PHE A 775 -19.80 2.18 -32.46
N ARG A 776 -18.87 1.50 -33.15
CA ARG A 776 -17.47 1.94 -33.23
C ARG A 776 -17.37 3.34 -33.83
N ILE A 777 -18.07 3.55 -34.93
CA ILE A 777 -18.05 4.79 -35.70
C ILE A 777 -18.67 5.92 -34.87
N GLU A 778 -19.83 5.67 -34.26
CA GLU A 778 -20.51 6.61 -33.36
C GLU A 778 -19.58 7.05 -32.22
N LEU A 779 -18.97 6.09 -31.51
CA LEU A 779 -18.10 6.40 -30.36
C LEU A 779 -16.88 7.24 -30.77
N LEU A 780 -16.24 6.91 -31.90
CA LEU A 780 -15.10 7.68 -32.41
C LEU A 780 -15.54 9.08 -32.86
N GLY A 781 -16.68 9.20 -33.54
CA GLY A 781 -17.27 10.49 -33.91
C GLY A 781 -17.57 11.36 -32.70
N ARG A 782 -18.16 10.78 -31.64
CA ARG A 782 -18.45 11.47 -30.36
C ARG A 782 -17.20 11.89 -29.58
N LEU A 783 -16.08 11.19 -29.77
CA LEU A 783 -14.79 11.52 -29.13
C LEU A 783 -13.93 12.47 -29.98
N SER A 784 -14.33 12.78 -31.20
CA SER A 784 -13.58 13.64 -32.11
C SER A 784 -13.51 15.09 -31.64
N ALA A 785 -12.60 15.86 -32.25
CA ALA A 785 -12.47 17.29 -32.00
C ALA A 785 -13.70 18.10 -32.51
N ASP A 786 -14.44 17.58 -33.49
CA ASP A 786 -15.68 18.15 -34.01
C ASP A 786 -16.75 17.06 -34.16
N PRO A 787 -17.43 16.69 -33.06
CA PRO A 787 -18.43 15.62 -33.10
C PRO A 787 -19.64 16.00 -33.94
N LYS A 788 -19.89 17.29 -34.20
CA LYS A 788 -21.02 17.70 -35.05
C LYS A 788 -20.73 17.31 -36.50
N ALA A 789 -19.57 17.72 -37.02
CA ALA A 789 -19.18 17.42 -38.40
C ALA A 789 -19.08 15.91 -38.64
N GLU A 790 -18.44 15.17 -37.73
CA GLU A 790 -18.33 13.71 -37.83
C GLU A 790 -19.70 13.04 -37.84
N MET A 791 -20.59 13.39 -36.90
CA MET A 791 -21.90 12.74 -36.82
C MET A 791 -22.83 13.08 -37.99
N LEU A 792 -22.72 14.27 -38.59
CA LEU A 792 -23.41 14.61 -39.84
C LEU A 792 -22.96 13.73 -41.01
N ASN A 793 -21.65 13.46 -41.11
CA ASN A 793 -21.10 12.64 -42.19
C ASN A 793 -21.51 11.15 -42.08
N GLN A 794 -21.71 10.65 -40.86
CA GLN A 794 -22.05 9.24 -40.63
C GLN A 794 -23.55 8.92 -40.83
N ASN A 795 -24.42 9.94 -40.88
CA ASN A 795 -25.86 9.81 -41.13
C ASN A 795 -26.57 8.71 -40.32
N LEU A 796 -26.36 8.68 -39.00
CA LEU A 796 -26.94 7.67 -38.11
C LEU A 796 -28.43 7.97 -37.82
N GLU A 797 -29.32 7.02 -38.11
CA GLU A 797 -30.78 7.18 -37.95
C GLU A 797 -31.23 7.50 -36.51
N THR A 798 -30.43 7.12 -35.50
CA THR A 798 -30.73 7.34 -34.08
C THR A 798 -30.49 8.78 -33.61
N TYR A 799 -29.99 9.64 -34.50
CA TYR A 799 -29.65 11.04 -34.25
C TYR A 799 -30.48 11.99 -35.14
N SER A 800 -31.23 12.89 -34.52
CA SER A 800 -31.85 13.99 -35.27
C SER A 800 -30.85 15.11 -35.56
N LEU A 801 -31.07 15.86 -36.65
CA LEU A 801 -30.27 17.05 -37.00
C LEU A 801 -30.20 18.05 -35.82
N ASP A 802 -31.32 18.28 -35.15
CA ASP A 802 -31.39 19.15 -33.98
C ASP A 802 -30.49 18.64 -32.85
N TYR A 803 -30.50 17.33 -32.58
CA TYR A 803 -29.65 16.75 -31.55
C TYR A 803 -28.16 16.83 -31.93
N ILE A 804 -27.81 16.55 -33.18
CA ILE A 804 -26.43 16.68 -33.68
C ILE A 804 -25.92 18.11 -33.51
N ASN A 805 -26.77 19.12 -33.75
CA ASN A 805 -26.42 20.53 -33.54
C ASN A 805 -26.12 20.88 -32.07
N THR A 806 -26.58 20.07 -31.11
CA THR A 806 -26.27 20.27 -29.67
C THR A 806 -24.97 19.60 -29.23
N LEU A 807 -24.38 18.72 -30.04
CA LEU A 807 -23.18 17.98 -29.69
C LEU A 807 -21.99 18.92 -29.51
N LYS A 808 -21.21 18.66 -28.46
CA LYS A 808 -20.01 19.43 -28.12
C LYS A 808 -18.82 18.49 -27.98
N PRO A 809 -17.61 18.94 -28.33
CA PRO A 809 -16.40 18.19 -28.06
C PRO A 809 -16.28 17.90 -26.57
N VAL A 810 -15.69 16.75 -26.25
CA VAL A 810 -15.47 16.36 -24.87
C VAL A 810 -14.52 17.33 -24.19
N PHE A 811 -14.97 17.91 -23.07
CA PHE A 811 -14.14 18.77 -22.22
C PHE A 811 -13.88 18.09 -20.87
N PRO A 812 -12.64 17.64 -20.58
CA PRO A 812 -12.30 17.02 -19.31
C PRO A 812 -12.59 17.93 -18.10
N SER A 813 -13.40 17.46 -17.16
CA SER A 813 -13.69 18.22 -15.95
C SER A 813 -12.62 17.93 -14.88
N VAL A 814 -11.93 18.95 -14.40
CA VAL A 814 -10.84 18.82 -13.41
C VAL A 814 -11.31 19.24 -12.03
N MET A 815 -10.91 18.49 -10.99
CA MET A 815 -11.22 18.84 -9.61
C MET A 815 -10.53 20.15 -9.19
N PRO A 816 -11.29 21.20 -8.81
CA PRO A 816 -10.68 22.47 -8.44
C PRO A 816 -9.97 22.35 -7.09
N ARG A 817 -8.83 23.04 -6.96
CA ARG A 817 -8.10 23.21 -5.69
C ARG A 817 -8.27 24.65 -5.20
N ARG A 818 -9.22 24.85 -4.28
CA ARG A 818 -9.52 26.17 -3.68
C ARG A 818 -9.20 26.22 -2.18
N ARG A 819 -8.17 25.48 -1.75
CA ARG A 819 -7.74 25.48 -0.34
C ARG A 819 -6.95 26.74 -0.06
N HIS A 820 -7.31 27.48 0.98
CA HIS A 820 -6.60 28.68 1.44
C HIS A 820 -5.41 28.37 2.37
N SER A 821 -5.20 27.09 2.69
CA SER A 821 -4.12 26.62 3.57
C SER A 821 -3.09 25.81 2.79
N GLY A 822 -1.81 26.05 3.07
CA GLY A 822 -0.70 25.39 2.40
C GLY A 822 0.63 25.59 3.14
N GLN A 823 1.72 25.11 2.57
CA GLN A 823 3.06 25.45 3.06
C GLN A 823 3.36 26.93 2.78
N ALA A 824 3.53 27.74 3.82
CA ALA A 824 3.75 29.18 3.66
C ALA A 824 5.12 29.52 3.06
N HIS A 825 6.18 28.88 3.55
CA HIS A 825 7.55 29.07 3.08
C HIS A 825 8.31 27.74 3.04
N LYS A 826 9.35 27.66 2.21
CA LYS A 826 10.27 26.51 2.18
C LYS A 826 10.98 26.35 3.53
N ASP A 827 11.41 25.13 3.84
CA ASP A 827 12.01 24.82 5.15
C ASP A 827 13.42 25.42 5.34
N THR A 828 14.13 25.69 4.25
CA THR A 828 15.49 26.24 4.29
C THR A 828 15.47 27.74 4.56
N ILE A 829 15.96 28.11 5.75
CA ILE A 829 16.21 29.52 6.12
C ILE A 829 17.58 29.92 5.62
N ARG A 830 17.63 31.01 4.87
CA ARG A 830 18.83 31.61 4.29
C ARG A 830 19.20 32.87 5.05
N SER A 831 20.47 33.23 5.01
CA SER A 831 20.89 34.52 5.56
C SER A 831 20.50 35.64 4.61
N ALA A 832 19.88 36.68 5.17
CA ALA A 832 19.46 37.88 4.45
C ALA A 832 20.44 39.06 4.61
N LYS A 833 21.64 38.83 5.20
CA LYS A 833 22.58 39.92 5.51
C LYS A 833 23.01 40.74 4.29
N LEU A 834 23.16 40.09 3.14
CA LEU A 834 23.55 40.72 1.87
C LEU A 834 22.35 40.99 0.95
N LEU A 835 21.11 40.89 1.47
CA LEU A 835 19.93 41.17 0.66
C LEU A 835 19.77 42.67 0.37
N LYS A 836 20.26 43.52 1.28
CA LYS A 836 20.21 44.99 1.18
C LYS A 836 21.41 45.59 0.42
N THR A 837 22.40 44.78 0.01
CA THR A 837 23.53 45.25 -0.80
C THR A 837 23.15 45.31 -2.28
N LYS A 838 23.98 45.96 -3.11
CA LYS A 838 23.76 46.04 -4.57
C LYS A 838 23.59 44.66 -5.22
N ASP A 839 24.22 43.63 -4.65
CA ASP A 839 24.17 42.26 -5.18
C ASP A 839 22.80 41.58 -4.99
N LYS A 840 22.00 42.00 -3.99
CA LYS A 840 20.69 41.40 -3.64
C LYS A 840 20.72 39.87 -3.51
N VAL A 841 21.72 39.33 -2.79
CA VAL A 841 21.94 37.88 -2.69
C VAL A 841 21.61 37.36 -1.28
N THR A 842 21.03 36.16 -1.21
CA THR A 842 20.95 35.38 0.04
C THR A 842 21.96 34.25 0.01
N TYR A 843 22.34 33.72 1.17
CA TYR A 843 23.26 32.57 1.20
C TYR A 843 22.81 31.47 2.17
N VAL A 844 23.19 30.24 1.82
CA VAL A 844 22.90 29.03 2.58
C VAL A 844 24.16 28.21 2.74
N LYS A 845 24.35 27.59 3.91
CA LYS A 845 25.44 26.64 4.12
C LYS A 845 25.05 25.28 3.50
N ARG A 846 25.81 24.81 2.52
CA ARG A 846 25.66 23.48 1.91
C ARG A 846 26.81 22.58 2.31
N GLN A 847 26.53 21.29 2.43
CA GLN A 847 27.57 20.28 2.69
C GLN A 847 28.34 20.03 1.39
N LEU A 848 29.64 19.78 1.48
CA LEU A 848 30.46 19.48 0.30
C LEU A 848 29.93 18.25 -0.45
N SER A 849 29.54 17.20 0.28
CA SER A 849 28.94 15.99 -0.27
C SER A 849 27.60 16.19 -1.01
N SER A 850 26.93 17.33 -0.78
CA SER A 850 25.69 17.71 -1.45
C SER A 850 25.90 18.60 -2.68
N LEU A 851 27.15 18.98 -2.97
CA LEU A 851 27.48 19.72 -4.18
C LEU A 851 27.40 18.81 -5.40
N THR A 852 27.17 19.44 -6.55
CA THR A 852 26.93 18.82 -7.84
C THR A 852 27.76 19.52 -8.91
N LYS A 853 27.93 18.90 -10.07
CA LYS A 853 28.66 19.51 -11.21
C LYS A 853 28.11 20.90 -11.59
N SER A 854 26.78 21.11 -11.49
CA SER A 854 26.16 22.40 -11.77
C SER A 854 26.54 23.52 -10.80
N ASP A 855 27.13 23.20 -9.64
CA ASP A 855 27.53 24.20 -8.65
C ASP A 855 28.81 24.97 -9.05
N VAL A 856 29.58 24.48 -10.06
CA VAL A 856 30.75 25.18 -10.63
C VAL A 856 30.38 26.59 -11.06
N LYS A 857 29.33 26.73 -11.88
CA LYS A 857 28.85 28.03 -12.37
C LYS A 857 28.47 28.97 -11.22
N THR A 858 27.80 28.44 -10.20
CA THR A 858 27.40 29.25 -9.03
C THR A 858 28.62 29.77 -8.26
N LEU A 859 29.65 28.94 -8.09
CA LEU A 859 30.88 29.33 -7.40
C LEU A 859 31.72 30.31 -8.22
N GLU A 860 31.71 30.21 -9.55
CA GLU A 860 32.34 31.19 -10.44
C GLU A 860 31.64 32.55 -10.38
N GLU A 861 30.30 32.57 -10.45
CA GLU A 861 29.51 33.80 -10.27
C GLU A 861 29.77 34.43 -8.88
N MET A 862 30.05 33.60 -7.87
CA MET A 862 30.37 34.06 -6.51
C MET A 862 31.70 34.79 -6.38
N LYS A 863 32.64 34.70 -7.35
CA LYS A 863 33.95 35.38 -7.26
C LYS A 863 33.84 36.89 -7.03
N LYS A 864 32.75 37.50 -7.47
CA LYS A 864 32.45 38.92 -7.31
C LYS A 864 31.79 39.27 -5.96
N THR A 865 31.52 38.29 -5.11
CA THR A 865 30.76 38.49 -3.86
C THR A 865 31.70 38.66 -2.65
N PRO A 866 31.29 39.44 -1.63
CA PRO A 866 32.06 39.59 -0.39
C PRO A 866 32.33 38.26 0.33
N LEU A 867 31.48 37.25 0.11
CA LEU A 867 31.61 35.93 0.71
C LEU A 867 32.78 35.15 0.12
N TYR A 868 33.03 35.27 -1.18
CA TYR A 868 34.19 34.63 -1.81
C TYR A 868 35.49 35.30 -1.37
N ALA A 869 35.51 36.64 -1.36
CA ALA A 869 36.65 37.43 -0.90
C ALA A 869 37.07 37.08 0.54
N SER A 870 36.11 36.66 1.39
CA SER A 870 36.41 36.27 2.78
C SER A 870 37.31 35.02 2.92
N ASP A 871 37.38 34.14 1.91
CA ASP A 871 38.20 32.92 1.97
C ASP A 871 38.46 32.33 0.56
N HIS A 872 39.05 33.12 -0.35
CA HIS A 872 39.19 32.75 -1.76
C HIS A 872 39.92 31.41 -1.97
N LEU A 873 40.97 31.12 -1.19
CA LEU A 873 41.73 29.86 -1.25
C LEU A 873 40.83 28.63 -1.05
N LEU A 874 39.89 28.70 -0.10
CA LEU A 874 38.95 27.62 0.14
C LEU A 874 38.00 27.42 -1.05
N TYR A 875 37.44 28.51 -1.58
CA TYR A 875 36.50 28.42 -2.69
C TYR A 875 37.18 27.96 -3.99
N ASP A 876 38.40 28.42 -4.27
CA ASP A 876 39.19 27.96 -5.42
C ASP A 876 39.54 26.47 -5.32
N ALA A 877 39.91 25.97 -4.13
CA ALA A 877 40.16 24.56 -3.91
C ALA A 877 38.90 23.69 -4.11
N VAL A 878 37.74 24.13 -3.62
CA VAL A 878 36.47 23.43 -3.86
C VAL A 878 36.11 23.48 -5.35
N LEU A 879 36.31 24.61 -6.03
CA LEU A 879 36.04 24.77 -7.45
C LEU A 879 36.93 23.85 -8.30
N LYS A 880 38.22 23.70 -7.93
CA LYS A 880 39.16 22.79 -8.59
C LYS A 880 38.68 21.34 -8.53
N GLU A 881 38.25 20.87 -7.36
CA GLU A 881 37.72 19.50 -7.21
C GLU A 881 36.40 19.29 -7.96
N LEU A 882 35.52 20.30 -8.00
CA LEU A 882 34.29 20.22 -8.80
C LEU A 882 34.54 20.21 -10.31
N ARG A 883 35.55 20.94 -10.79
CA ARG A 883 35.97 20.92 -12.20
C ARG A 883 36.53 19.55 -12.58
N LYS A 884 37.44 19.00 -11.77
CA LYS A 884 37.93 17.62 -11.93
C LYS A 884 36.78 16.61 -12.01
N TRP A 885 35.76 16.73 -11.17
CA TRP A 885 34.58 15.85 -11.24
C TRP A 885 33.77 16.06 -12.52
N THR A 886 33.66 17.30 -12.99
CA THR A 886 32.96 17.61 -14.24
C THR A 886 33.65 16.92 -15.41
N ASP A 887 34.98 17.01 -15.47
CA ASP A 887 35.82 16.48 -16.55
C ASP A 887 35.97 14.94 -16.49
N SER A 888 36.32 14.38 -15.33
CA SER A 888 36.61 12.95 -15.17
C SER A 888 35.41 12.08 -14.81
N ASN A 889 34.29 12.70 -14.43
CA ASN A 889 33.11 12.03 -13.85
C ASN A 889 33.37 11.28 -12.52
N ILE A 890 34.55 11.42 -11.91
CA ILE A 890 34.89 10.85 -10.60
C ILE A 890 34.48 11.82 -9.49
N LYS A 891 33.65 11.36 -8.56
CA LYS A 891 33.14 12.20 -7.47
C LYS A 891 34.27 12.54 -6.48
N PRO A 892 34.40 13.80 -6.02
CA PRO A 892 35.46 14.16 -5.08
C PRO A 892 35.27 13.47 -3.73
N ASP A 893 36.38 13.07 -3.12
CA ASP A 893 36.41 12.61 -1.73
C ASP A 893 36.30 13.81 -0.78
N TRP A 894 35.06 14.22 -0.54
CA TRP A 894 34.75 15.29 0.40
C TRP A 894 35.00 14.92 1.86
N GLU A 895 35.17 13.64 2.20
CA GLU A 895 35.46 13.23 3.57
C GLU A 895 36.91 13.49 3.95
N SER A 896 37.84 13.40 3.01
CA SER A 896 39.25 13.72 3.25
C SER A 896 39.58 15.21 3.03
N PHE A 897 38.64 15.99 2.50
CA PHE A 897 38.87 17.39 2.12
C PHE A 897 39.17 18.32 3.32
N ARG A 898 40.29 19.04 3.22
CA ARG A 898 40.77 20.00 4.22
C ARG A 898 40.94 21.38 3.62
N LYS A 899 40.78 22.42 4.45
CA LYS A 899 40.99 23.80 4.03
C LYS A 899 42.46 24.00 3.66
N PRO A 900 42.79 24.58 2.49
CA PRO A 900 44.15 25.00 2.19
C PRO A 900 44.54 26.19 3.08
N LYS A 901 45.74 26.15 3.66
CA LYS A 901 46.34 27.30 4.35
C LYS A 901 47.37 27.98 3.45
N ALA A 902 47.59 29.28 3.66
CA ALA A 902 48.58 30.05 2.90
C ALA A 902 50.03 29.53 3.07
N ASN A 903 50.32 28.84 4.17
CA ASN A 903 51.63 28.28 4.49
C ASN A 903 51.82 26.82 4.00
N GLY A 904 50.88 26.25 3.25
CA GLY A 904 50.97 24.88 2.71
C GLY A 904 50.54 23.75 3.65
N ASP A 905 50.39 24.01 4.96
CA ASP A 905 49.95 23.01 5.92
C ASP A 905 48.48 22.58 5.72
N PRO A 906 48.13 21.32 6.06
CA PRO A 906 46.74 20.87 6.04
C PRO A 906 45.92 21.65 7.07
N GLY A 907 44.92 22.39 6.58
CA GLY A 907 43.97 23.10 7.43
C GLY A 907 42.89 22.21 8.06
N PRO A 908 41.93 22.82 8.77
CA PRO A 908 40.82 22.07 9.36
C PRO A 908 39.99 21.38 8.28
N LYS A 909 39.40 20.24 8.64
CA LYS A 909 38.47 19.50 7.79
C LYS A 909 37.24 20.36 7.48
N VAL A 910 36.85 20.43 6.21
CA VAL A 910 35.72 21.25 5.77
C VAL A 910 34.56 20.36 5.40
N PHE A 911 33.45 20.48 6.13
CA PHE A 911 32.24 19.71 5.85
C PHE A 911 31.28 20.43 4.91
N GLY A 912 31.39 21.76 4.80
CA GLY A 912 30.50 22.54 3.96
C GLY A 912 30.82 24.02 3.93
N ILE A 913 30.45 24.65 2.83
CA ILE A 913 30.70 26.06 2.52
C ILE A 913 29.37 26.83 2.41
N LYS A 914 29.44 28.17 2.53
CA LYS A 914 28.28 29.04 2.25
C LYS A 914 28.24 29.27 0.75
N ILE A 915 27.05 29.18 0.16
CA ILE A 915 26.84 29.38 -1.28
C ILE A 915 25.72 30.39 -1.48
N ALA A 916 25.91 31.27 -2.47
CA ALA A 916 24.92 32.24 -2.92
C ALA A 916 23.66 31.52 -3.46
N SER A 917 22.50 32.10 -3.19
CA SER A 917 21.21 31.57 -3.61
C SER A 917 20.32 32.72 -4.06
N LYS A 918 19.81 32.60 -5.28
CA LYS A 918 18.79 33.51 -5.82
C LYS A 918 17.41 33.24 -5.19
N GLU A 919 17.20 32.08 -4.57
CA GLU A 919 15.97 31.80 -3.82
C GLU A 919 15.92 32.62 -2.52
N GLY A 920 14.74 33.13 -2.17
CA GLY A 920 14.54 33.89 -0.94
C GLY A 920 14.88 35.39 -1.06
N ILE A 921 15.16 35.90 -2.26
CA ILE A 921 15.28 37.35 -2.51
C ILE A 921 13.92 38.04 -2.26
N SER A 922 12.84 37.46 -2.78
CA SER A 922 11.45 37.84 -2.51
C SER A 922 10.81 36.83 -1.55
N GLY A 923 11.46 36.52 -0.43
CA GLY A 923 11.00 35.51 0.53
C GLY A 923 10.28 36.07 1.76
N ILE A 924 9.91 35.19 2.69
CA ILE A 924 9.30 35.52 3.97
C ILE A 924 10.41 35.69 5.04
N PRO A 925 10.54 36.87 5.68
CA PRO A 925 11.47 37.07 6.79
C PRO A 925 11.11 36.20 7.99
N ILE A 926 12.05 35.39 8.47
CA ILE A 926 11.82 34.48 9.60
C ILE A 926 13.12 34.16 10.33
N ARG A 927 13.09 34.14 11.67
CA ARG A 927 14.23 33.82 12.56
C ARG A 927 15.53 34.57 12.22
N LYS A 928 15.44 35.88 11.97
CA LYS A 928 16.56 36.76 11.55
C LYS A 928 17.20 36.35 10.20
N GLY A 929 16.52 35.53 9.41
CA GLY A 929 16.87 35.18 8.03
C GLY A 929 15.66 35.33 7.12
N ILE A 930 15.72 34.71 5.94
CA ILE A 930 14.65 34.72 4.95
C ILE A 930 14.45 33.32 4.35
N ALA A 931 13.20 32.93 4.12
CA ALA A 931 12.85 31.66 3.48
C ALA A 931 12.10 31.94 2.18
N GLY A 932 12.35 31.15 1.13
CA GLY A 932 11.59 31.30 -0.12
C GLY A 932 10.12 30.94 0.06
N HIS A 933 9.23 31.52 -0.75
CA HIS A 933 7.83 31.09 -0.82
C HIS A 933 7.73 29.60 -1.19
N ALA A 934 6.71 28.92 -0.66
CA ALA A 934 6.45 27.50 -0.96
C ALA A 934 5.22 27.33 -1.86
N GLU A 935 4.02 27.63 -1.36
CA GLU A 935 2.77 27.46 -2.13
C GLU A 935 2.05 28.79 -2.33
N MET A 936 1.70 29.11 -3.58
CA MET A 936 0.83 30.22 -3.93
C MET A 936 -0.63 29.75 -3.88
N VAL A 937 -1.45 30.36 -3.03
CA VAL A 937 -2.82 29.90 -2.74
C VAL A 937 -3.86 30.41 -3.75
N ARG A 938 -3.65 31.61 -4.31
CA ARG A 938 -4.51 32.23 -5.33
C ARG A 938 -3.75 33.33 -6.08
N VAL A 939 -4.29 33.73 -7.23
CA VAL A 939 -3.87 34.90 -7.99
C VAL A 939 -5.11 35.74 -8.23
N ASP A 940 -5.11 36.97 -7.73
CA ASP A 940 -6.19 37.93 -7.95
C ASP A 940 -5.83 38.74 -9.20
N VAL A 941 -6.71 38.74 -10.21
CA VAL A 941 -6.46 39.38 -11.52
C VAL A 941 -7.30 40.65 -11.62
N PHE A 942 -6.67 41.76 -11.98
CA PHE A 942 -7.31 43.07 -12.11
C PHE A 942 -7.15 43.60 -13.53
N ARG A 943 -8.14 44.35 -14.02
CA ARG A 943 -8.07 45.13 -15.26
C ARG A 943 -8.21 46.60 -14.90
N LYS A 944 -7.34 47.44 -15.44
CA LYS A 944 -7.48 48.90 -15.37
C LYS A 944 -7.95 49.36 -16.74
N ASP A 945 -9.10 49.99 -16.81
CA ASP A 945 -9.58 50.58 -18.07
C ASP A 945 -8.68 51.77 -18.43
N LYS A 946 -8.35 51.89 -19.71
CA LYS A 946 -7.59 53.04 -20.22
C LYS A 946 -8.51 54.26 -20.13
N ALA A 947 -8.06 55.27 -19.38
CA ALA A 947 -8.72 56.56 -19.29
C ALA A 947 -8.62 57.31 -20.62
#